data_AF-A0A7V6IPN4-F1
#
_entry.id   AF-A0A7V6IPN4-F1
#
_cell.length_a   1.000
_cell.length_b   1.000
_cell.length_c   1.000
_cell.angle_alpha   90.00
_cell.angle_beta   90.00
_cell.angle_gamma   90.00
#
_symmetry.space_group_name_H-M   'P 1'
#
loop_
_entity.id
_entity.type
_entity.pdbx_description
1 polymer ?
#
loop_
_entity_poly.entity_id
_entity_poly.type
_entity_poly.pdbx_seq_one_letter_code
_entity_poly.pdbx_strand_id
1 'polypeptide(L)'
;MILVLFLLSRFVFSLFVTFADNDNKILGTSFPEEDPITTEEFHDFNSTRINALEDKLIVSSFSDNETFLTKSLKNQIEKYQALENIEITITDEAALTKLVFINQFDIFWLLFIIWLALIVLKGDQDEGLNSFIRSLPAGRGELIKVKILVLSGLAFVYAILIKVIPLLTLGFRYAPESLLRSIQSNPYFKTAYLEIKVTELILYDILYFVLIAFSFIALSLFVISLTKKRSVDIMILSVIFIVSTGLYRFIPCNSIFNFFKYVNLIACADFFGQIAIYKDLSIGNMAVPRLLISSIFLFCVFVFFFFFAGIRLTKLQKRKERLSSIVKERKKTCKSIIHRSLLLFEINRVFLQRKLILVFLFPVIFQSVQVFSKTSDYEEEVYFSLQRITYVNAIKELSGELTDEKELRLNEMIEDIEAKASTTQDQRYQIEKEVLYQIRNDFADMKFFHGDNQQKLYVLDQDMTYKHYEYSFTQNLLSLFRVLNMMLLSVWLIGPDKVYELDNLLFSTPSRFGLRSSAHFHIINATAIIGNAIYSCLHYYEVHQSHYALPLRASIQSVKMIQHLTLDINLGQLELLLFLRRFISFVLVALVSYFFIKKIKKLQTSIFSLFIVILLPAIVKMFILNSNILSFLPWTNIFGISSDLKTMVNTDFIIAVLLISFLGIIFIVSINLYYFFLSKKALKK
;
A
#
# COMPACT_ATOMS: atom_id res chain seq x y z
N MET A 1 13.85 3.94 22.63
CA MET A 1 13.92 2.62 21.94
C MET A 1 12.92 2.51 20.80
N ILE A 2 11.61 2.61 21.03
CA ILE A 2 10.61 2.40 19.94
C ILE A 2 10.72 3.46 18.83
N LEU A 3 10.93 4.74 19.18
CA LEU A 3 11.25 5.80 18.21
C LEU A 3 12.45 5.45 17.32
N VAL A 4 13.52 4.90 17.91
CA VAL A 4 14.73 4.49 17.19
C VAL A 4 14.42 3.35 16.21
N LEU A 5 13.61 2.37 16.61
CA LEU A 5 13.19 1.29 15.72
C LEU A 5 12.39 1.80 14.52
N PHE A 6 11.52 2.80 14.70
CA PHE A 6 10.76 3.41 13.61
C PHE A 6 11.63 4.25 12.67
N LEU A 7 12.59 5.02 13.21
CA LEU A 7 13.54 5.75 12.36
C LEU A 7 14.47 4.81 11.61
N LEU A 8 14.89 3.71 12.24
CA LEU A 8 15.71 2.68 11.60
C LEU A 8 14.94 1.94 10.50
N SER A 9 13.65 1.65 10.70
CA SER A 9 12.84 1.08 9.62
C SER A 9 12.63 2.06 8.46
N ARG A 10 12.49 3.37 8.73
CA ARG A 10 12.49 4.40 7.67
C ARG A 10 13.82 4.45 6.92
N PHE A 11 14.93 4.40 7.64
CA PHE A 11 16.27 4.38 7.05
C PHE A 11 16.49 3.16 6.17
N VAL A 12 16.15 1.97 6.65
CA VAL A 12 16.25 0.71 5.88
C VAL A 12 15.35 0.76 4.64
N PHE A 13 14.12 1.25 4.78
CA PHE A 13 13.22 1.42 3.64
C PHE A 13 13.77 2.39 2.59
N SER A 14 14.36 3.49 3.03
CA SER A 14 14.90 4.49 2.12
C SER A 14 16.16 4.03 1.41
N LEU A 15 17.06 3.35 2.15
CA LEU A 15 18.23 2.70 1.57
C LEU A 15 17.79 1.65 0.55
N PHE A 16 16.73 0.89 0.83
CA PHE A 16 16.19 -0.05 -0.14
C PHE A 16 15.78 0.62 -1.46
N VAL A 17 14.93 1.64 -1.42
CA VAL A 17 14.48 2.30 -2.66
C VAL A 17 15.65 2.95 -3.40
N THR A 18 16.59 3.52 -2.66
CA THR A 18 17.82 4.10 -3.23
C THR A 18 18.62 3.05 -4.00
N PHE A 19 18.81 1.85 -3.43
CA PHE A 19 19.68 0.82 -3.97
C PHE A 19 18.99 -0.25 -4.84
N ALA A 20 17.66 -0.28 -4.90
CA ALA A 20 16.93 -1.08 -5.87
C ALA A 20 17.30 -0.62 -7.29
N ASP A 21 17.84 -1.54 -8.10
CA ASP A 21 18.36 -1.23 -9.44
C ASP A 21 17.25 -0.85 -10.44
N ASN A 22 17.65 0.01 -11.38
CA ASN A 22 16.87 0.61 -12.46
C ASN A 22 16.48 -0.42 -13.52
N ASP A 23 15.56 -1.32 -13.21
CA ASP A 23 14.57 -1.63 -14.24
C ASP A 23 13.36 -0.78 -13.89
N ASN A 24 13.10 0.28 -14.65
CA ASN A 24 11.86 1.06 -14.55
C ASN A 24 10.61 0.18 -14.72
N LYS A 25 10.77 -1.08 -15.14
CA LYS A 25 9.76 -2.15 -15.09
C LYS A 25 9.45 -2.71 -13.68
N ILE A 26 10.37 -2.69 -12.72
CA ILE A 26 10.21 -3.31 -11.38
C ILE A 26 9.27 -2.51 -10.45
N LEU A 27 9.04 -1.21 -10.71
CA LEU A 27 8.31 -0.32 -9.80
C LEU A 27 6.80 -0.21 -10.08
N GLY A 28 6.28 -0.84 -11.14
CA GLY A 28 4.84 -0.84 -11.46
C GLY A 28 4.27 0.51 -11.87
N THR A 29 5.09 1.54 -11.89
CA THR A 29 4.93 2.75 -12.68
C THR A 29 5.71 2.49 -13.96
N SER A 30 5.01 2.24 -15.06
CA SER A 30 5.56 2.60 -16.37
C SER A 30 5.70 4.11 -16.37
N PHE A 31 6.72 4.64 -15.70
CA PHE A 31 7.31 5.85 -16.21
C PHE A 31 7.88 5.39 -17.54
N PRO A 32 7.34 5.84 -18.68
CA PRO A 32 8.08 5.66 -19.91
C PRO A 32 9.53 6.09 -19.59
N GLU A 33 10.50 5.34 -20.08
CA GLU A 33 11.79 5.97 -20.39
C GLU A 33 11.45 7.01 -21.47
N GLU A 34 10.86 8.12 -21.04
CA GLU A 34 10.80 9.33 -21.82
C GLU A 34 12.26 9.76 -21.89
N ASP A 35 12.78 9.80 -23.11
CA ASP A 35 14.09 10.36 -23.37
C ASP A 35 14.20 11.71 -22.66
N PRO A 36 15.37 12.03 -22.07
CA PRO A 36 15.56 13.28 -21.35
C PRO A 36 15.13 14.46 -22.21
N ILE A 37 14.11 15.18 -21.74
CA ILE A 37 13.44 16.23 -22.50
C ILE A 37 14.39 17.40 -22.67
N THR A 38 14.62 17.82 -23.90
CA THR A 38 15.40 19.03 -24.20
C THR A 38 14.61 20.28 -23.84
N THR A 39 15.31 21.41 -23.66
CA THR A 39 14.65 22.70 -23.39
C THR A 39 13.66 23.06 -24.51
N GLU A 40 14.02 22.80 -25.77
CA GLU A 40 13.15 23.01 -26.94
C GLU A 40 11.88 22.15 -26.90
N GLU A 41 12.01 20.85 -26.63
CA GLU A 41 10.87 19.92 -26.50
C GLU A 41 9.94 20.30 -25.34
N PHE A 42 10.49 20.80 -24.22
CA PHE A 42 9.67 21.29 -23.12
C PHE A 42 8.88 22.55 -23.52
N HIS A 43 9.51 23.50 -24.21
CA HIS A 43 8.80 24.70 -24.68
C HIS A 43 7.75 24.38 -25.75
N ASP A 44 8.03 23.44 -26.66
CA ASP A 44 7.04 22.96 -27.64
C ASP A 44 5.86 22.26 -26.94
N PHE A 45 6.13 21.41 -25.96
CA PHE A 45 5.10 20.78 -25.12
C PHE A 45 4.25 21.82 -24.37
N ASN A 46 4.90 22.82 -23.77
CA ASN A 46 4.21 23.85 -23.00
C ASN A 46 3.35 24.75 -23.90
N SER A 47 3.86 25.14 -25.07
CA SER A 47 3.13 25.98 -26.04
C SER A 47 1.92 25.22 -26.64
N THR A 48 2.10 23.95 -27.02
CA THR A 48 1.00 23.08 -27.47
C THR A 48 -0.09 22.96 -26.41
N ARG A 49 0.30 22.83 -25.14
CA ARG A 49 -0.65 22.79 -24.02
C ARG A 49 -1.38 24.11 -23.82
N ILE A 50 -0.70 25.25 -23.91
CA ILE A 50 -1.32 26.58 -23.82
C ILE A 50 -2.35 26.75 -24.94
N ASN A 51 -1.99 26.44 -26.18
CA ASN A 51 -2.92 26.51 -27.32
C ASN A 51 -4.16 25.63 -27.11
N ALA A 52 -3.98 24.39 -26.62
CA ALA A 52 -5.11 23.50 -26.32
C ALA A 52 -6.01 24.01 -25.17
N LEU A 53 -5.47 24.78 -24.22
CA LEU A 53 -6.24 25.43 -23.16
C LEU A 53 -6.98 26.66 -23.67
N GLU A 54 -6.38 27.44 -24.56
CA GLU A 54 -7.01 28.58 -25.23
C GLU A 54 -8.17 28.14 -26.11
N ASP A 55 -8.02 27.05 -26.88
CA ASP A 55 -9.12 26.44 -27.65
C ASP A 55 -10.30 26.05 -26.75
N LYS A 56 -10.01 25.41 -25.62
CA LYS A 56 -11.03 25.07 -24.61
C LYS A 56 -11.68 26.33 -24.03
N LEU A 57 -10.92 27.39 -23.82
CA LEU A 57 -11.42 28.67 -23.31
C LEU A 57 -12.38 29.31 -24.32
N ILE A 58 -12.04 29.32 -25.61
CA ILE A 58 -12.89 29.83 -26.70
C ILE A 58 -14.21 29.05 -26.74
N VAL A 59 -14.16 27.72 -26.72
CA VAL A 59 -15.37 26.89 -26.71
C VAL A 59 -16.23 27.16 -25.46
N SER A 60 -15.60 27.35 -24.31
CA SER A 60 -16.33 27.66 -23.06
C SER A 60 -16.91 29.09 -23.02
N SER A 61 -16.35 30.02 -23.79
CA SER A 61 -16.79 31.43 -23.85
C SER A 61 -18.11 31.64 -24.58
N PHE A 62 -18.59 30.64 -25.35
CA PHE A 62 -19.93 30.63 -25.94
C PHE A 62 -21.05 30.39 -24.93
N SER A 63 -20.72 30.13 -23.66
CA SER A 63 -21.68 30.15 -22.56
C SER A 63 -21.73 31.55 -21.93
N ASP A 64 -22.92 32.18 -21.89
CA ASP A 64 -23.11 33.59 -21.53
C ASP A 64 -22.68 33.99 -20.08
N ASN A 65 -22.23 33.04 -19.26
CA ASN A 65 -21.83 33.29 -17.87
C ASN A 65 -20.38 32.86 -17.62
N GLU A 66 -19.59 33.70 -16.91
CA GLU A 66 -18.30 33.29 -16.38
C GLU A 66 -18.47 32.18 -15.32
N THR A 67 -18.32 30.94 -15.77
CA THR A 67 -18.37 29.75 -14.93
C THR A 67 -17.00 29.45 -14.31
N PHE A 68 -16.98 28.58 -13.28
CA PHE A 68 -15.75 28.04 -12.70
C PHE A 68 -14.75 27.54 -13.76
N LEU A 69 -15.24 26.94 -14.84
CA LEU A 69 -14.41 26.40 -15.92
C LEU A 69 -13.64 27.50 -16.64
N THR A 70 -14.28 28.61 -17.02
CA THR A 70 -13.61 29.70 -17.75
C THR A 70 -12.52 30.36 -16.90
N LYS A 71 -12.77 30.54 -15.59
CA LYS A 71 -11.79 31.10 -14.64
C LYS A 71 -10.62 30.14 -14.40
N SER A 72 -10.89 28.86 -14.24
CA SER A 72 -9.86 27.82 -14.09
C SER A 72 -8.95 27.75 -15.32
N LEU A 73 -9.52 27.82 -16.53
CA LEU A 73 -8.76 27.84 -17.79
C LEU A 73 -7.88 29.10 -17.90
N LYS A 74 -8.42 30.30 -17.60
CA LYS A 74 -7.62 31.54 -17.56
C LYS A 74 -6.43 31.44 -16.59
N ASN A 75 -6.66 30.95 -15.37
CA ASN A 75 -5.60 30.76 -14.37
C ASN A 75 -4.53 29.76 -14.83
N GLN A 76 -4.91 28.70 -15.54
CA GLN A 76 -3.98 27.71 -16.08
C GLN A 76 -3.09 28.32 -17.15
N ILE A 77 -3.67 29.06 -18.08
CA ILE A 77 -2.94 29.74 -19.16
C ILE A 77 -1.91 30.69 -18.57
N GLU A 78 -2.32 31.57 -17.64
CA GLU A 78 -1.42 32.53 -16.98
C GLU A 78 -0.22 31.84 -16.31
N LYS A 79 -0.46 30.72 -15.62
CA LYS A 79 0.59 29.98 -14.91
C LYS A 79 1.54 29.24 -15.84
N TYR A 80 1.04 28.72 -16.97
CA TYR A 80 1.90 28.04 -17.94
C TYR A 80 2.67 29.01 -18.83
N GLN A 81 2.12 30.19 -19.11
CA GLN A 81 2.85 31.30 -19.75
C GLN A 81 4.02 31.78 -18.88
N ALA A 82 3.88 31.77 -17.55
CA ALA A 82 4.98 32.10 -16.64
C ALA A 82 6.19 31.14 -16.77
N LEU A 83 6.04 29.96 -17.37
CA LEU A 83 7.11 28.97 -17.55
C LEU A 83 7.92 29.15 -18.86
N GLU A 84 7.65 30.20 -19.65
CA GLU A 84 8.28 30.42 -20.96
C GLU A 84 9.81 30.55 -20.92
N ASN A 85 10.40 30.99 -19.80
CA ASN A 85 11.83 31.27 -19.69
C ASN A 85 12.62 30.20 -18.89
N ILE A 86 12.04 29.03 -18.64
CA ILE A 86 12.69 27.98 -17.83
C ILE A 86 13.69 27.19 -18.68
N GLU A 87 14.95 27.16 -18.24
CA GLU A 87 15.97 26.27 -18.81
C GLU A 87 15.88 24.86 -18.23
N ILE A 88 15.91 23.84 -19.10
CA ILE A 88 15.87 22.42 -18.72
C ILE A 88 17.29 21.83 -18.74
N THR A 89 17.74 21.30 -17.61
CA THR A 89 19.06 20.68 -17.48
C THR A 89 18.95 19.14 -17.57
N ILE A 90 19.53 18.55 -18.61
CA ILE A 90 19.60 17.10 -18.78
C ILE A 90 20.60 16.52 -17.76
N THR A 91 20.10 15.84 -16.75
CA THR A 91 20.88 15.28 -15.64
C THR A 91 20.22 14.00 -15.15
N ASP A 92 20.89 13.22 -14.29
CA ASP A 92 20.27 12.04 -13.69
C ASP A 92 19.04 12.45 -12.84
N GLU A 93 17.87 11.98 -13.25
CA GLU A 93 16.58 12.27 -12.62
C GLU A 93 16.19 11.24 -11.57
N ALA A 94 16.90 10.11 -11.51
CA ALA A 94 16.53 8.96 -10.70
C ALA A 94 16.42 9.32 -9.20
N ALA A 95 17.24 10.23 -8.71
CA ALA A 95 17.20 10.68 -7.32
C ALA A 95 15.85 11.30 -6.93
N LEU A 96 15.33 12.21 -7.76
CA LEU A 96 14.08 12.92 -7.48
C LEU A 96 12.88 11.99 -7.70
N THR A 97 12.89 11.17 -8.75
CA THR A 97 11.85 10.17 -9.00
C THR A 97 11.75 9.16 -7.86
N LYS A 98 12.89 8.69 -7.33
CA LYS A 98 12.93 7.83 -6.13
C LYS A 98 12.47 8.56 -4.87
N LEU A 99 12.79 9.84 -4.70
CA LEU A 99 12.28 10.64 -3.58
C LEU A 99 10.75 10.74 -3.60
N VAL A 100 10.17 11.01 -4.77
CA VAL A 100 8.71 11.04 -4.96
C VAL A 100 8.10 9.71 -4.55
N PHE A 101 8.67 8.60 -5.02
CA PHE A 101 8.21 7.27 -4.68
C PHE A 101 8.31 6.97 -3.17
N ILE A 102 9.42 7.29 -2.52
CA ILE A 102 9.62 7.11 -1.08
C ILE A 102 8.57 7.89 -0.26
N ASN A 103 8.20 9.09 -0.72
CA ASN A 103 7.26 9.97 -0.05
C ASN A 103 5.79 9.50 -0.16
N GLN A 104 5.43 8.71 -1.18
CA GLN A 104 4.10 8.09 -1.24
C GLN A 104 3.80 7.21 -0.01
N PHE A 105 4.85 6.73 0.68
CA PHE A 105 4.74 5.93 1.90
C PHE A 105 4.75 6.76 3.19
N ASP A 106 4.77 8.09 3.13
CA ASP A 106 4.83 8.95 4.32
C ASP A 106 3.59 8.83 5.21
N ILE A 107 2.47 8.45 4.63
CA ILE A 107 1.23 8.19 5.37
C ILE A 107 1.39 7.08 6.42
N PHE A 108 2.29 6.11 6.20
CA PHE A 108 2.60 5.07 7.18
C PHE A 108 3.34 5.63 8.38
N TRP A 109 4.27 6.54 8.13
CA TRP A 109 5.07 7.17 9.17
C TRP A 109 4.23 8.15 10.01
N LEU A 110 3.10 8.65 9.49
CA LEU A 110 2.12 9.41 10.27
C LEU A 110 1.40 8.56 11.32
N LEU A 111 1.24 7.25 11.13
CA LEU A 111 0.61 6.36 12.13
C LEU A 111 1.40 6.32 13.44
N PHE A 112 2.72 6.46 13.36
CA PHE A 112 3.57 6.54 14.54
C PHE A 112 3.28 7.78 15.39
N ILE A 113 2.95 8.91 14.77
CA ILE A 113 2.59 10.15 15.46
C ILE A 113 1.30 9.96 16.26
N ILE A 114 0.29 9.31 15.66
CA ILE A 114 -0.95 8.94 16.36
C ILE A 114 -0.64 8.02 17.56
N TRP A 115 0.21 7.02 17.34
CA TRP A 115 0.60 6.08 18.39
C TRP A 115 1.37 6.76 19.54
N LEU A 116 2.28 7.69 19.22
CA LEU A 116 2.98 8.52 20.21
C LEU A 116 1.99 9.34 21.04
N ALA A 117 1.03 10.00 20.40
CA ALA A 117 0.00 10.78 21.11
C ALA A 117 -0.79 9.91 22.10
N LEU A 118 -1.16 8.69 21.70
CA LEU A 118 -1.87 7.74 22.55
C LEU A 118 -1.04 7.32 23.76
N ILE A 119 0.25 7.00 23.60
CA ILE A 119 1.10 6.56 24.71
C ILE A 119 1.41 7.70 25.66
N VAL A 120 1.79 8.86 25.15
CA VAL A 120 2.16 10.00 25.99
C VAL A 120 0.96 10.45 26.83
N LEU A 121 -0.25 10.47 26.27
CA LEU A 121 -1.43 10.93 26.99
C LEU A 121 -2.15 9.85 27.82
N LYS A 122 -2.23 8.61 27.33
CA LYS A 122 -2.99 7.54 28.00
C LYS A 122 -2.12 6.49 28.70
N GLY A 123 -0.80 6.53 28.57
CA GLY A 123 0.10 5.61 29.29
C GLY A 123 -0.20 5.54 30.78
N ASP A 124 -0.28 6.70 31.44
CA ASP A 124 -0.59 6.77 32.88
C ASP A 124 -1.98 6.23 33.24
N GLN A 125 -2.94 6.35 32.32
CA GLN A 125 -4.30 5.83 32.54
C GLN A 125 -4.33 4.31 32.43
N ASP A 126 -3.63 3.78 31.43
CA ASP A 126 -3.50 2.34 31.18
C ASP A 126 -2.77 1.65 32.35
N GLU A 127 -1.81 2.33 32.98
CA GLU A 127 -1.06 1.87 34.15
C GLU A 127 -1.78 2.13 35.50
N GLY A 128 -2.94 2.81 35.48
CA GLY A 128 -3.73 3.08 36.68
C GLY A 128 -3.13 4.16 37.61
N LEU A 129 -2.14 4.92 37.15
CA LEU A 129 -1.41 5.93 37.93
C LEU A 129 -2.22 7.23 38.17
N ASN A 130 -3.40 7.36 37.56
CA ASN A 130 -4.27 8.54 37.67
C ASN A 130 -4.65 8.94 39.10
N SER A 131 -4.74 7.97 40.01
CA SER A 131 -5.02 8.20 41.43
C SER A 131 -3.80 8.75 42.17
N PHE A 132 -2.61 8.24 41.85
CA PHE A 132 -1.34 8.68 42.43
C PHE A 132 -0.97 10.10 41.96
N ILE A 133 -1.10 10.37 40.66
CA ILE A 133 -0.85 11.69 40.06
C ILE A 133 -1.73 12.78 40.69
N ARG A 134 -2.94 12.42 41.15
CA ARG A 134 -3.85 13.37 41.81
C ARG A 134 -3.32 13.85 43.17
N SER A 135 -2.50 13.06 43.84
CA SER A 135 -1.97 13.37 45.16
C SER A 135 -0.68 14.20 45.11
N LEU A 136 -0.13 14.44 43.92
CA LEU A 136 1.09 15.24 43.73
C LEU A 136 0.79 16.75 43.77
N PRO A 137 1.73 17.57 44.26
CA PRO A 137 1.54 19.03 44.44
C PRO A 137 1.39 19.78 43.10
N ALA A 138 2.04 19.29 42.03
CA ALA A 138 1.80 19.76 40.68
C ALA A 138 0.57 19.04 40.12
N GLY A 139 -0.58 19.75 40.08
CA GLY A 139 -1.85 19.16 39.66
C GLY A 139 -1.87 18.65 38.21
N ARG A 140 -2.96 17.97 37.82
CA ARG A 140 -3.16 17.36 36.48
C ARG A 140 -2.97 18.33 35.29
N GLY A 141 -3.19 19.62 35.53
CA GLY A 141 -3.06 20.68 34.53
C GLY A 141 -1.64 20.83 34.00
N GLU A 142 -0.68 20.96 34.91
CA GLU A 142 0.73 21.15 34.56
C GLU A 142 1.30 19.90 33.88
N LEU A 143 0.94 18.70 34.34
CA LEU A 143 1.35 17.46 33.68
C LEU A 143 0.84 17.38 32.23
N ILE A 144 -0.42 17.74 31.98
CA ILE A 144 -0.98 17.71 30.62
C ILE A 144 -0.31 18.76 29.72
N LYS A 145 -0.01 19.97 30.24
CA LYS A 145 0.74 20.98 29.49
C LYS A 145 2.12 20.48 29.09
N VAL A 146 2.87 19.91 30.04
CA VAL A 146 4.19 19.33 29.78
C VAL A 146 4.09 18.20 28.77
N LYS A 147 3.10 17.31 28.88
CA LYS A 147 2.87 16.23 27.91
C LYS A 147 2.59 16.74 26.50
N ILE A 148 1.77 17.79 26.36
CA ILE A 148 1.51 18.43 25.06
C ILE A 148 2.79 19.06 24.50
N LEU A 149 3.57 19.77 25.33
CA LEU A 149 4.82 20.39 24.91
C LEU A 149 5.85 19.34 24.45
N VAL A 150 6.03 18.27 25.24
CA VAL A 150 6.90 17.14 24.89
C VAL A 150 6.42 16.45 23.61
N LEU A 151 5.11 16.22 23.47
CA LEU A 151 4.54 15.61 22.26
C LEU A 151 4.79 16.50 21.03
N SER A 152 4.58 17.80 21.13
CA SER A 152 4.84 18.76 20.04
C SER A 152 6.32 18.81 19.66
N GLY A 153 7.23 18.83 20.64
CA GLY A 153 8.67 18.81 20.38
C GLY A 153 9.13 17.50 19.73
N LEU A 154 8.67 16.36 20.26
CA LEU A 154 8.96 15.05 19.67
C LEU A 154 8.43 14.92 18.25
N ALA A 155 7.24 15.45 17.99
CA ALA A 155 6.64 15.43 16.67
C ALA A 155 7.38 16.30 15.65
N PHE A 156 7.81 17.48 16.05
CA PHE A 156 8.59 18.37 15.19
C PHE A 156 9.91 17.69 14.78
N VAL A 157 10.66 17.18 15.75
CA VAL A 157 11.91 16.45 15.50
C VAL A 157 11.65 15.21 14.63
N TYR A 158 10.61 14.44 14.93
CA TYR A 158 10.24 13.26 14.15
C TYR A 158 9.87 13.61 12.71
N ALA A 159 9.06 14.64 12.49
CA ALA A 159 8.64 15.07 11.16
C ALA A 159 9.82 15.47 10.27
N ILE A 160 10.79 16.21 10.84
CA ILE A 160 12.03 16.56 10.15
C ILE A 160 12.84 15.30 9.82
N LEU A 161 13.06 14.41 10.80
CA LEU A 161 13.87 13.21 10.59
C LEU A 161 13.29 12.28 9.52
N ILE A 162 11.97 12.12 9.47
CA ILE A 162 11.31 11.28 8.45
C ILE A 162 11.60 11.75 7.02
N LYS A 163 11.76 13.07 6.82
CA LYS A 163 12.06 13.69 5.53
C LYS A 163 13.56 13.79 5.24
N VAL A 164 14.38 14.04 6.26
CA VAL A 164 15.84 14.12 6.11
C VAL A 164 16.48 12.75 5.85
N ILE A 165 15.97 11.68 6.45
CA ILE A 165 16.52 10.33 6.27
C ILE A 165 16.58 9.92 4.78
N PRO A 166 15.50 10.09 3.98
CA PRO A 166 15.56 9.81 2.55
C PRO A 166 16.54 10.64 1.75
N LEU A 167 16.63 11.94 2.06
CA LEU A 167 17.57 12.84 1.40
C LEU A 167 19.01 12.39 1.65
N LEU A 168 19.34 11.96 2.88
CA LEU A 168 20.65 11.42 3.20
C LEU A 168 20.94 10.13 2.43
N THR A 169 20.00 9.18 2.39
CA THR A 169 20.23 7.91 1.66
C THR A 169 20.43 8.13 0.18
N LEU A 170 19.63 9.01 -0.44
CA LEU A 170 19.75 9.34 -1.85
C LEU A 170 21.06 10.08 -2.14
N GLY A 171 21.44 11.03 -1.28
CA GLY A 171 22.72 11.76 -1.41
C GLY A 171 23.97 10.89 -1.28
N PHE A 172 23.87 9.68 -0.71
CA PHE A 172 24.99 8.73 -0.72
C PHE A 172 25.20 8.04 -2.07
N ARG A 173 24.14 7.88 -2.90
CA ARG A 173 24.22 7.18 -4.19
C ARG A 173 24.22 8.14 -5.38
N TYR A 174 23.50 9.24 -5.28
CA TYR A 174 23.31 10.19 -6.37
C TYR A 174 24.09 11.48 -6.12
N ALA A 175 24.67 12.04 -7.18
CA ALA A 175 25.48 13.25 -7.09
C ALA A 175 24.63 14.49 -6.71
N PRO A 176 25.14 15.39 -5.85
CA PRO A 176 24.42 16.58 -5.39
C PRO A 176 24.33 17.71 -6.44
N GLU A 177 24.95 17.54 -7.62
CA GLU A 177 25.11 18.59 -8.65
C GLU A 177 23.78 19.07 -9.28
N SER A 178 22.65 18.42 -8.98
CA SER A 178 21.34 18.68 -9.59
C SER A 178 20.30 19.36 -8.68
N LEU A 179 20.70 19.98 -7.56
CA LEU A 179 19.73 20.55 -6.60
C LEU A 179 19.21 21.95 -6.98
N LEU A 180 19.97 22.72 -7.76
CA LEU A 180 19.59 24.07 -8.19
C LEU A 180 18.77 24.11 -9.48
N ARG A 181 18.56 22.96 -10.14
CA ARG A 181 17.79 22.86 -11.38
C ARG A 181 16.30 23.11 -11.16
N SER A 182 15.62 23.43 -12.25
CA SER A 182 14.16 23.54 -12.28
C SER A 182 13.50 22.17 -12.06
N ILE A 183 12.32 22.14 -11.42
CA ILE A 183 11.61 20.88 -11.18
C ILE A 183 11.13 20.23 -12.49
N GLN A 184 10.83 21.03 -13.51
CA GLN A 184 10.36 20.60 -14.83
C GLN A 184 11.40 19.79 -15.59
N SER A 185 12.68 19.83 -15.18
CA SER A 185 13.72 18.93 -15.68
C SER A 185 13.59 17.49 -15.20
N ASN A 186 12.44 17.09 -14.64
CA ASN A 186 12.10 15.71 -14.35
C ASN A 186 10.73 15.42 -14.99
N PRO A 187 10.57 14.32 -15.76
CA PRO A 187 9.33 13.92 -16.42
C PRO A 187 8.13 13.89 -15.49
N TYR A 188 8.31 13.49 -14.23
CA TYR A 188 7.25 13.47 -13.23
C TYR A 188 6.64 14.87 -12.97
N PHE A 189 7.44 15.93 -13.13
CA PHE A 189 7.05 17.32 -12.93
C PHE A 189 7.00 18.12 -14.24
N LYS A 190 7.05 17.46 -15.41
CA LYS A 190 6.90 18.10 -16.73
C LYS A 190 5.63 18.95 -16.82
N THR A 191 4.56 18.49 -16.19
CA THR A 191 3.28 19.21 -16.15
C THR A 191 3.15 20.23 -15.03
N ALA A 192 4.13 20.32 -14.13
CA ALA A 192 4.06 21.18 -12.95
C ALA A 192 4.05 22.66 -13.34
N TYR A 193 3.21 23.43 -12.65
CA TYR A 193 2.96 24.84 -12.94
C TYR A 193 3.84 25.82 -12.14
N LEU A 194 4.60 25.33 -11.17
CA LEU A 194 5.41 26.16 -10.28
C LEU A 194 6.82 26.33 -10.85
N GLU A 195 7.24 27.57 -11.05
CA GLU A 195 8.64 27.92 -11.32
C GLU A 195 9.42 27.89 -10.01
N ILE A 196 9.86 26.70 -9.60
CA ILE A 196 10.63 26.49 -8.36
C ILE A 196 11.83 25.58 -8.61
N LYS A 197 12.86 25.74 -7.80
CA LYS A 197 14.04 24.86 -7.82
C LYS A 197 13.79 23.59 -7.03
N VAL A 198 14.55 22.53 -7.32
CA VAL A 198 14.49 21.27 -6.55
C VAL A 198 14.80 21.50 -5.06
N THR A 199 15.72 22.39 -4.70
CA THR A 199 15.96 22.77 -3.28
C THR A 199 14.72 23.33 -2.59
N GLU A 200 13.98 24.19 -3.28
CA GLU A 200 12.78 24.85 -2.74
C GLU A 200 11.64 23.84 -2.59
N LEU A 201 11.48 22.96 -3.58
CA LEU A 201 10.54 21.84 -3.53
C LEU A 201 10.78 20.97 -2.29
N ILE A 202 12.03 20.61 -2.00
CA ILE A 202 12.40 19.80 -0.82
C ILE A 202 12.09 20.55 0.48
N LEU A 203 12.39 21.86 0.54
CA LEU A 203 12.07 22.68 1.71
C LEU A 203 10.55 22.75 1.94
N TYR A 204 9.78 22.95 0.87
CA TYR A 204 8.31 22.95 0.94
C TYR A 204 7.77 21.61 1.40
N ASP A 205 8.31 20.48 0.90
CA ASP A 205 7.92 19.14 1.34
C ASP A 205 8.13 18.95 2.86
N ILE A 206 9.27 19.39 3.39
CA ILE A 206 9.57 19.30 4.84
C ILE A 206 8.58 20.15 5.65
N LEU A 207 8.39 21.42 5.29
CA LEU A 207 7.51 22.34 6.01
C LEU A 207 6.04 21.88 5.96
N TYR A 208 5.61 21.41 4.79
CA TYR A 208 4.27 20.91 4.57
C TYR A 208 4.01 19.62 5.38
N PHE A 209 5.00 18.73 5.46
CA PHE A 209 4.90 17.53 6.29
C PHE A 209 4.88 17.85 7.80
N VAL A 210 5.60 18.87 8.24
CA VAL A 210 5.52 19.38 9.62
C VAL A 210 4.09 19.87 9.92
N LEU A 211 3.47 20.61 9.00
CA LEU A 211 2.07 21.05 9.15
C LEU A 211 1.12 19.84 9.26
N ILE A 212 1.27 18.84 8.40
CA ILE A 212 0.47 17.59 8.46
C ILE A 212 0.65 16.92 9.82
N ALA A 213 1.89 16.73 10.28
CA ALA A 213 2.20 16.10 11.56
C ALA A 213 1.48 16.81 12.73
N PHE A 214 1.52 18.14 12.76
CA PHE A 214 0.82 18.94 13.78
C PHE A 214 -0.70 18.81 13.69
N SER A 215 -1.28 18.81 12.48
CA SER A 215 -2.72 18.58 12.29
C SER A 215 -3.17 17.21 12.81
N PHE A 216 -2.38 16.16 12.56
CA PHE A 216 -2.65 14.80 13.06
C PHE A 216 -2.54 14.69 14.59
N ILE A 217 -1.61 15.42 15.20
CA ILE A 217 -1.51 15.50 16.66
C ILE A 217 -2.70 16.22 17.24
N ALA A 218 -3.06 17.39 16.71
CA ALA A 218 -4.22 18.15 17.16
C ALA A 218 -5.50 17.29 17.11
N LEU A 219 -5.71 16.57 16.00
CA LEU A 219 -6.80 15.61 15.86
C LEU A 219 -6.74 14.50 16.93
N SER A 220 -5.57 13.91 17.14
CA SER A 220 -5.37 12.85 18.15
C SER A 220 -5.64 13.35 19.57
N LEU A 221 -5.14 14.55 19.92
CA LEU A 221 -5.40 15.23 21.19
C LEU A 221 -6.90 15.43 21.40
N PHE A 222 -7.61 15.89 20.35
CA PHE A 222 -9.04 16.09 20.40
C PHE A 222 -9.79 14.78 20.65
N VAL A 223 -9.53 13.73 19.88
CA VAL A 223 -10.19 12.42 20.06
C VAL A 223 -9.90 11.84 21.45
N ILE A 224 -8.63 11.86 21.89
CA ILE A 224 -8.22 11.38 23.22
C ILE A 224 -8.94 12.16 24.33
N SER A 225 -9.20 13.45 24.13
CA SER A 225 -9.95 14.27 25.09
C SER A 225 -11.45 13.93 25.15
N LEU A 226 -12.01 13.27 24.13
CA LEU A 226 -13.43 12.90 24.08
C LEU A 226 -13.72 11.58 24.78
N THR A 227 -12.77 10.64 24.83
CA THR A 227 -13.03 9.29 25.31
C THR A 227 -12.15 8.89 26.51
N LYS A 228 -12.64 7.97 27.33
CA LYS A 228 -11.87 7.41 28.46
C LYS A 228 -11.01 6.22 28.06
N LYS A 229 -11.42 5.43 27.07
CA LYS A 229 -10.77 4.16 26.75
C LYS A 229 -9.89 4.31 25.52
N ARG A 230 -8.59 3.99 25.63
CA ARG A 230 -7.63 3.98 24.51
C ARG A 230 -8.15 3.24 23.28
N SER A 231 -8.82 2.12 23.51
CA SER A 231 -9.35 1.28 22.43
C SER A 231 -10.44 2.00 21.62
N VAL A 232 -11.20 2.93 22.21
CA VAL A 232 -12.23 3.71 21.51
C VAL A 232 -11.57 4.82 20.68
N ASP A 233 -10.51 5.45 21.17
CA ASP A 233 -9.77 6.46 20.38
C ASP A 233 -9.20 5.85 19.11
N ILE A 234 -8.57 4.68 19.23
CA ILE A 234 -8.03 3.95 18.08
C ILE A 234 -9.14 3.67 17.08
N MET A 235 -10.34 3.28 17.53
CA MET A 235 -11.48 3.01 16.66
C MET A 235 -11.95 4.28 15.92
N ILE A 236 -12.11 5.40 16.64
CA ILE A 236 -12.53 6.68 16.04
C ILE A 236 -11.51 7.16 15.01
N LEU A 237 -10.22 7.16 15.36
CA LEU A 237 -9.14 7.57 14.46
C LEU A 237 -9.03 6.65 13.24
N SER A 238 -9.23 5.35 13.43
CA SER A 238 -9.29 4.39 12.32
C SER A 238 -10.45 4.70 11.37
N VAL A 239 -11.65 4.95 11.91
CA VAL A 239 -12.82 5.31 11.09
C VAL A 239 -12.58 6.60 10.32
N ILE A 240 -11.98 7.63 10.93
CA ILE A 240 -11.64 8.89 10.25
C ILE A 240 -10.68 8.62 9.07
N PHE A 241 -9.65 7.80 9.30
CA PHE A 241 -8.71 7.43 8.25
C PHE A 241 -9.41 6.69 7.11
N ILE A 242 -10.23 5.66 7.43
CA ILE A 242 -11.00 4.88 6.45
C ILE A 242 -11.92 5.76 5.61
N VAL A 243 -12.65 6.68 6.25
CA VAL A 243 -13.56 7.60 5.54
C VAL A 243 -12.76 8.55 4.65
N SER A 244 -11.66 9.13 5.15
CA SER A 244 -10.78 10.00 4.35
C SER A 244 -10.20 9.25 3.14
N THR A 245 -9.85 7.98 3.32
CA THR A 245 -9.37 7.11 2.25
C THR A 245 -10.46 6.88 1.21
N GLY A 246 -11.67 6.55 1.66
CA GLY A 246 -12.81 6.32 0.79
C GLY A 246 -13.15 7.56 -0.04
N LEU A 247 -13.14 8.76 0.55
CA LEU A 247 -13.39 10.01 -0.15
C LEU A 247 -12.38 10.30 -1.25
N TYR A 248 -11.07 10.15 -0.96
CA TYR A 248 -10.02 10.37 -1.95
C TYR A 248 -10.10 9.36 -3.11
N ARG A 249 -10.54 8.12 -2.83
CA ARG A 249 -10.45 7.01 -3.77
C ARG A 249 -11.69 6.78 -4.61
N PHE A 250 -12.89 6.86 -4.03
CA PHE A 250 -14.15 6.54 -4.72
C PHE A 250 -14.75 7.71 -5.50
N ILE A 251 -14.34 8.94 -5.20
CA ILE A 251 -14.86 10.12 -5.90
C ILE A 251 -14.05 10.31 -7.20
N PRO A 252 -14.71 10.33 -8.37
CA PRO A 252 -14.02 10.59 -9.63
C PRO A 252 -13.57 12.06 -9.72
N CYS A 253 -12.48 12.30 -10.46
CA CYS A 253 -11.84 13.61 -10.60
C CYS A 253 -12.75 14.72 -11.12
N ASN A 254 -13.75 14.35 -11.93
CA ASN A 254 -14.68 15.29 -12.59
C ASN A 254 -16.07 15.31 -11.91
N SER A 255 -16.17 14.82 -10.67
CA SER A 255 -17.43 14.82 -9.90
C SER A 255 -17.79 16.19 -9.33
N ILE A 256 -19.08 16.43 -9.09
CA ILE A 256 -19.57 17.55 -8.26
C ILE A 256 -18.99 17.46 -6.83
N PHE A 257 -18.71 16.25 -6.34
CA PHE A 257 -18.12 16.02 -5.02
C PHE A 257 -16.60 16.10 -4.98
N ASN A 258 -15.96 16.59 -6.05
CA ASN A 258 -14.50 16.68 -6.17
C ASN A 258 -13.85 17.49 -5.03
N PHE A 259 -14.58 18.43 -4.41
CA PHE A 259 -14.12 19.14 -3.22
C PHE A 259 -13.75 18.17 -2.08
N PHE A 260 -14.58 17.16 -1.79
CA PHE A 260 -14.30 16.18 -0.72
C PHE A 260 -13.21 15.17 -1.10
N LYS A 261 -12.98 14.96 -2.40
CA LYS A 261 -11.86 14.13 -2.89
C LYS A 261 -10.53 14.76 -2.47
N TYR A 262 -10.37 16.06 -2.67
CA TYR A 262 -9.09 16.73 -2.44
C TYR A 262 -8.96 17.40 -1.07
N VAL A 263 -10.07 17.79 -0.43
CA VAL A 263 -10.09 18.37 0.92
C VAL A 263 -10.31 17.26 1.96
N ASN A 264 -9.29 16.43 2.14
CA ASN A 264 -9.25 15.44 3.22
C ASN A 264 -7.79 15.14 3.63
N LEU A 265 -7.59 14.52 4.80
CA LEU A 265 -6.26 14.33 5.40
C LEU A 265 -5.32 13.49 4.54
N ILE A 266 -5.85 12.57 3.74
CA ILE A 266 -5.07 11.65 2.91
C ILE A 266 -4.68 12.29 1.59
N ALA A 267 -5.62 12.98 0.94
CA ALA A 267 -5.38 13.74 -0.27
C ALA A 267 -4.40 14.90 -0.03
N CYS A 268 -4.43 15.47 1.17
CA CYS A 268 -3.44 16.46 1.60
C CYS A 268 -2.07 15.82 1.86
N ALA A 269 -1.97 14.55 2.27
CA ALA A 269 -0.68 13.91 2.50
C ALA A 269 0.11 13.63 1.21
N ASP A 270 -0.57 13.55 0.06
CA ASP A 270 0.04 13.42 -1.27
C ASP A 270 0.56 14.77 -1.78
N PHE A 271 1.71 15.20 -1.27
CA PHE A 271 2.32 16.50 -1.61
C PHE A 271 2.81 16.57 -3.06
N PHE A 272 3.57 15.58 -3.53
CA PHE A 272 4.13 15.62 -4.89
C PHE A 272 3.06 15.48 -5.97
N GLY A 273 2.00 14.69 -5.74
CA GLY A 273 0.86 14.63 -6.66
C GLY A 273 0.08 15.95 -6.75
N GLN A 274 0.11 16.80 -5.71
CA GLN A 274 -0.47 18.15 -5.76
C GLN A 274 0.35 19.14 -6.60
N ILE A 275 1.66 18.93 -6.70
CA ILE A 275 2.56 19.82 -7.44
C ILE A 275 2.68 19.40 -8.90
N ALA A 276 2.77 18.09 -9.16
CA ALA A 276 2.93 17.55 -10.50
C ALA A 276 1.76 17.95 -11.43
N ILE A 277 0.52 17.87 -10.93
CA ILE A 277 -0.68 18.13 -11.71
C ILE A 277 -1.38 19.39 -11.20
N TYR A 278 -1.46 20.41 -12.04
CA TYR A 278 -2.25 21.59 -11.73
C TYR A 278 -3.74 21.26 -11.68
N LYS A 279 -4.40 21.63 -10.58
CA LYS A 279 -5.85 21.53 -10.48
C LYS A 279 -6.44 22.61 -9.60
N ASP A 280 -7.44 23.31 -10.15
CA ASP A 280 -8.29 24.22 -9.37
C ASP A 280 -9.48 23.47 -8.79
N LEU A 281 -9.89 23.88 -7.58
CA LEU A 281 -11.12 23.41 -6.94
C LEU A 281 -12.15 24.54 -6.95
N SER A 282 -13.41 24.17 -7.19
CA SER A 282 -14.53 25.09 -7.18
C SER A 282 -14.96 25.38 -5.73
N ILE A 283 -14.76 26.61 -5.27
CA ILE A 283 -15.39 27.12 -4.04
C ILE A 283 -16.47 28.11 -4.47
N GLY A 284 -17.70 27.64 -4.64
CA GLY A 284 -18.76 28.41 -5.29
C GLY A 284 -18.40 28.66 -6.77
N ASN A 285 -18.25 29.93 -7.16
CA ASN A 285 -17.84 30.35 -8.51
C ASN A 285 -16.39 30.89 -8.58
N MET A 286 -15.58 30.59 -7.56
CA MET A 286 -14.14 30.91 -7.53
C MET A 286 -13.32 29.67 -7.87
N ALA A 287 -12.29 29.85 -8.72
CA ALA A 287 -11.29 28.85 -9.02
C ALA A 287 -10.05 29.11 -8.14
N VAL A 288 -9.78 28.20 -7.21
CA VAL A 288 -8.65 28.34 -6.28
C VAL A 288 -7.76 27.08 -6.37
N PRO A 289 -6.42 27.25 -6.40
CA PRO A 289 -5.50 26.12 -6.53
C PRO A 289 -5.64 25.10 -5.40
N ARG A 290 -5.60 23.81 -5.77
CA ARG A 290 -5.67 22.68 -4.82
C ARG A 290 -4.64 22.78 -3.69
N LEU A 291 -3.40 23.17 -3.99
CA LEU A 291 -2.32 23.26 -3.01
C LEU A 291 -2.63 24.30 -1.91
N LEU A 292 -3.17 25.46 -2.29
CA LEU A 292 -3.56 26.53 -1.36
C LEU A 292 -4.73 26.09 -0.47
N ILE A 293 -5.75 25.46 -1.04
CA ILE A 293 -6.88 24.97 -0.23
C ILE A 293 -6.42 23.91 0.76
N SER A 294 -5.54 23.01 0.34
CA SER A 294 -5.05 21.92 1.19
C SER A 294 -4.22 22.45 2.36
N SER A 295 -3.37 23.45 2.15
CA SER A 295 -2.59 24.09 3.22
C SER A 295 -3.48 24.86 4.21
N ILE A 296 -4.45 25.64 3.71
CA ILE A 296 -5.43 26.34 4.56
C ILE A 296 -6.25 25.34 5.36
N PHE A 297 -6.72 24.25 4.73
CA PHE A 297 -7.48 23.20 5.40
C PHE A 297 -6.67 22.56 6.53
N LEU A 298 -5.42 22.15 6.29
CA LEU A 298 -4.57 21.56 7.31
C LEU A 298 -4.31 22.52 8.48
N PHE A 299 -4.08 23.80 8.19
CA PHE A 299 -3.91 24.82 9.22
C PHE A 299 -5.19 25.03 10.05
N CYS A 300 -6.35 25.12 9.40
CA CYS A 300 -7.65 25.21 10.07
C CYS A 300 -7.92 23.98 10.95
N VAL A 301 -7.64 22.77 10.46
CA VAL A 301 -7.73 21.51 11.21
C VAL A 301 -6.84 21.54 12.45
N PHE A 302 -5.59 21.98 12.30
CA PHE A 302 -4.66 22.12 13.41
C PHE A 302 -5.20 23.08 14.48
N VAL A 303 -5.53 24.31 14.10
CA VAL A 303 -6.00 25.35 15.03
C VAL A 303 -7.31 24.91 15.71
N PHE A 304 -8.28 24.42 14.94
CA PHE A 304 -9.57 23.98 15.45
C PHE A 304 -9.41 22.85 16.48
N PHE A 305 -8.80 21.73 16.10
CA PHE A 305 -8.71 20.59 17.01
C PHE A 305 -7.80 20.86 18.20
N PHE A 306 -6.73 21.64 18.03
CA PHE A 306 -5.86 22.01 19.15
C PHE A 306 -6.61 22.88 20.18
N PHE A 307 -7.35 23.88 19.70
CA PHE A 307 -8.17 24.75 20.56
C PHE A 307 -9.25 23.96 21.31
N PHE A 308 -10.02 23.13 20.61
CA PHE A 308 -11.08 22.33 21.23
C PHE A 308 -10.53 21.25 22.16
N ALA A 309 -9.38 20.63 21.84
CA ALA A 309 -8.70 19.70 22.73
C ALA A 309 -8.29 20.39 24.03
N GLY A 310 -7.71 21.59 23.96
CA GLY A 310 -7.34 22.40 25.13
C GLY A 310 -8.54 22.69 26.06
N ILE A 311 -9.68 23.12 25.48
CA ILE A 311 -10.92 23.36 26.25
C ILE A 311 -11.43 22.07 26.91
N ARG A 312 -11.38 20.93 26.22
CA ARG A 312 -11.86 19.66 26.77
C ARG A 312 -10.95 19.10 27.85
N LEU A 313 -9.64 19.14 27.64
CA LEU A 313 -8.66 18.68 28.62
C LEU A 313 -8.74 19.49 29.92
N THR A 314 -8.90 20.80 29.84
CA THR A 314 -9.10 21.67 31.03
C THR A 314 -10.43 21.39 31.75
N LYS A 315 -11.52 21.11 31.02
CA LYS A 315 -12.80 20.70 31.63
C LYS A 315 -12.73 19.33 32.30
N LEU A 316 -12.02 18.36 31.72
CA LEU A 316 -11.81 17.03 32.30
C LEU A 316 -11.07 17.10 33.64
N GLN A 317 -10.12 18.04 33.78
CA GLN A 317 -9.39 18.25 35.04
C GLN A 317 -10.29 18.77 36.17
N LYS A 318 -11.31 19.57 35.84
CA LYS A 318 -12.26 20.13 36.83
C LYS A 318 -13.34 19.14 37.28
N ARG A 319 -13.49 18.01 36.59
CA ARG A 319 -14.51 17.01 36.92
C ARG A 319 -14.04 16.16 38.10
N LYS A 320 -14.66 16.32 39.28
CA LYS A 320 -14.60 15.31 40.34
C LYS A 320 -15.10 13.99 39.74
N GLU A 321 -14.22 13.01 39.56
CA GLU A 321 -14.65 11.64 39.32
C GLU A 321 -15.43 11.19 40.55
N ARG A 322 -16.76 11.30 40.48
CA ARG A 322 -17.62 10.62 41.43
C ARG A 322 -17.28 9.14 41.30
N LEU A 323 -16.71 8.59 42.38
CA LEU A 323 -16.46 7.15 42.59
C LEU A 323 -17.69 6.27 42.27
N SER A 324 -18.87 6.88 42.15
CA SER A 324 -20.13 6.20 41.85
C SER A 324 -20.21 5.55 40.46
N SER A 325 -19.29 5.85 39.53
CA SER A 325 -19.28 5.18 38.20
C SER A 325 -18.56 3.83 38.21
N ILE A 326 -17.49 3.66 38.99
CA ILE A 326 -16.75 2.37 39.05
C ILE A 326 -17.60 1.30 39.75
N VAL A 327 -18.41 1.67 40.74
CA VAL A 327 -19.33 0.76 41.44
C VAL A 327 -20.64 0.52 40.66
N LYS A 328 -21.14 1.52 39.90
CA LYS A 328 -22.37 1.35 39.07
C LYS A 328 -22.10 0.70 37.70
N GLU A 329 -20.93 0.90 37.09
CA GLU A 329 -20.56 0.21 35.84
C GLU A 329 -20.27 -1.27 36.06
N ARG A 330 -19.67 -1.66 37.20
CA ARG A 330 -19.53 -3.09 37.58
C ARG A 330 -20.87 -3.83 37.67
N LYS A 331 -21.98 -3.14 37.94
CA LYS A 331 -23.33 -3.74 37.97
C LYS A 331 -24.04 -3.75 36.60
N LYS A 332 -23.56 -3.01 35.59
CA LYS A 332 -24.19 -2.95 34.25
C LYS A 332 -23.38 -3.60 33.14
N THR A 333 -22.10 -3.91 33.34
CA THR A 333 -21.30 -4.59 32.33
C THR A 333 -21.18 -6.08 32.59
N CYS A 334 -21.75 -6.83 31.65
CA CYS A 334 -21.68 -8.27 31.46
C CYS A 334 -22.64 -9.11 32.32
N LYS A 335 -23.88 -9.28 31.82
CA LYS A 335 -24.27 -10.66 31.52
C LYS A 335 -23.19 -11.20 30.59
N SER A 336 -22.14 -11.83 31.13
CA SER A 336 -21.19 -12.51 30.28
C SER A 336 -22.02 -13.52 29.51
N ILE A 337 -22.11 -13.36 28.19
CA ILE A 337 -22.61 -14.44 27.36
C ILE A 337 -21.63 -15.57 27.62
N ILE A 338 -22.05 -16.54 28.42
CA ILE A 338 -21.27 -17.74 28.67
C ILE A 338 -21.32 -18.50 27.34
N HIS A 339 -20.33 -18.27 26.50
CA HIS A 339 -20.21 -18.99 25.24
C HIS A 339 -20.03 -20.47 25.58
N ARG A 340 -20.94 -21.33 25.08
CA ARG A 340 -20.87 -22.78 25.31
C ARG A 340 -19.62 -23.43 24.71
N SER A 341 -19.01 -22.81 23.69
CA SER A 341 -17.78 -23.30 23.06
C SER A 341 -16.58 -22.40 23.34
N LEU A 342 -15.45 -23.02 23.66
CA LEU A 342 -14.17 -22.35 23.92
C LEU A 342 -13.67 -21.57 22.69
N LEU A 343 -13.95 -22.08 21.49
CA LEU A 343 -13.57 -21.44 20.23
C LEU A 343 -14.28 -20.09 20.06
N LEU A 344 -15.60 -20.01 20.31
CA LEU A 344 -16.34 -18.74 20.22
C LEU A 344 -15.88 -17.73 21.28
N PHE A 345 -15.53 -18.21 22.48
CA PHE A 345 -14.94 -17.35 23.51
C PHE A 345 -13.59 -16.77 23.05
N GLU A 346 -12.72 -17.60 22.49
CA GLU A 346 -11.43 -17.15 21.97
C GLU A 346 -11.58 -16.18 20.80
N ILE A 347 -12.48 -16.45 19.84
CA ILE A 347 -12.80 -15.51 18.75
C ILE A 347 -13.26 -14.16 19.31
N ASN A 348 -14.23 -14.16 20.23
CA ASN A 348 -14.75 -12.93 20.81
C ASN A 348 -13.65 -12.17 21.58
N ARG A 349 -12.82 -12.89 22.36
CA ARG A 349 -11.71 -12.28 23.10
C ARG A 349 -10.69 -11.64 22.17
N VAL A 350 -10.33 -12.32 21.10
CA VAL A 350 -9.25 -11.93 20.18
C VAL A 350 -9.72 -10.82 19.23
N PHE A 351 -10.85 -10.98 18.55
CA PHE A 351 -11.30 -10.03 17.53
C PHE A 351 -12.07 -8.84 18.10
N LEU A 352 -12.96 -9.04 19.07
CA LEU A 352 -13.85 -8.00 19.57
C LEU A 352 -13.29 -7.32 20.83
N GLN A 353 -12.86 -8.09 21.84
CA GLN A 353 -12.35 -7.51 23.09
C GLN A 353 -10.95 -6.91 22.90
N ARG A 354 -10.07 -7.63 22.20
CA ARG A 354 -8.70 -7.21 21.90
C ARG A 354 -8.60 -6.38 20.59
N LYS A 355 -9.67 -6.25 19.81
CA LYS A 355 -9.77 -5.39 18.61
C LYS A 355 -8.77 -5.71 17.48
N LEU A 356 -8.33 -6.97 17.37
CA LEU A 356 -7.48 -7.43 16.25
C LEU A 356 -8.10 -7.18 14.88
N ILE A 357 -9.43 -7.05 14.79
CA ILE A 357 -10.13 -6.77 13.54
C ILE A 357 -9.59 -5.50 12.85
N LEU A 358 -9.13 -4.50 13.62
CA LEU A 358 -8.55 -3.27 13.08
C LEU A 358 -7.19 -3.50 12.41
N VAL A 359 -6.39 -4.44 12.95
CA VAL A 359 -5.09 -4.82 12.39
C VAL A 359 -5.28 -5.58 11.08
N PHE A 360 -6.31 -6.44 10.98
CA PHE A 360 -6.68 -7.12 9.73
C PHE A 360 -7.30 -6.20 8.68
N LEU A 361 -8.04 -5.17 9.10
CA LEU A 361 -8.61 -4.19 8.18
C LEU A 361 -7.52 -3.36 7.49
N PHE A 362 -6.44 -3.01 8.18
CA PHE A 362 -5.37 -2.18 7.62
C PHE A 362 -4.75 -2.68 6.30
N PRO A 363 -4.25 -3.92 6.16
CA PRO A 363 -3.73 -4.44 4.90
C PRO A 363 -4.81 -4.60 3.82
N VAL A 364 -6.06 -4.89 4.21
CA VAL A 364 -7.21 -5.00 3.27
C VAL A 364 -7.56 -3.63 2.71
N ILE A 365 -7.59 -2.61 3.57
CA ILE A 365 -7.83 -1.22 3.18
C ILE A 365 -6.66 -0.73 2.33
N PHE A 366 -5.41 -0.94 2.77
CA PHE A 366 -4.24 -0.55 1.98
C PHE A 366 -4.22 -1.23 0.60
N GLN A 367 -4.62 -2.50 0.53
CA GLN A 367 -4.76 -3.19 -0.75
C GLN A 367 -5.87 -2.64 -1.60
N SER A 368 -7.05 -2.37 -1.02
CA SER A 368 -8.12 -1.71 -1.76
C SER A 368 -7.68 -0.34 -2.27
N VAL A 369 -6.96 0.45 -1.45
CA VAL A 369 -6.40 1.75 -1.84
C VAL A 369 -5.50 1.63 -3.05
N GLN A 370 -4.67 0.59 -3.14
CA GLN A 370 -3.80 0.39 -4.28
C GLN A 370 -4.52 -0.08 -5.55
N VAL A 371 -5.35 -1.12 -5.42
CA VAL A 371 -6.19 -1.66 -6.50
C VAL A 371 -6.97 -0.54 -7.15
N PHE A 372 -7.57 0.30 -6.30
CA PHE A 372 -8.23 1.46 -6.80
C PHE A 372 -7.19 2.48 -7.28
N SER A 373 -6.10 2.87 -6.57
CA SER A 373 -5.17 3.99 -6.91
C SER A 373 -4.82 4.17 -8.39
N LYS A 374 -4.56 3.07 -9.08
CA LYS A 374 -4.21 3.06 -10.50
C LYS A 374 -5.35 3.55 -11.42
N THR A 375 -6.61 3.40 -10.99
CA THR A 375 -7.81 3.65 -11.80
C THR A 375 -8.33 5.10 -11.81
N SER A 376 -7.66 6.08 -11.18
CA SER A 376 -8.24 7.46 -11.15
C SER A 376 -7.39 8.62 -11.59
N ASP A 377 -6.07 8.50 -11.65
CA ASP A 377 -5.23 9.66 -11.98
C ASP A 377 -4.11 9.34 -12.98
N TYR A 378 -3.78 8.06 -13.24
CA TYR A 378 -2.73 7.65 -14.20
C TYR A 378 -3.26 6.92 -15.45
N GLU A 379 -4.52 6.51 -15.46
CA GLU A 379 -5.10 5.84 -16.64
C GLU A 379 -5.29 6.79 -17.83
N GLU A 380 -5.20 8.12 -17.67
CA GLU A 380 -5.32 9.02 -18.81
C GLU A 380 -4.05 9.04 -19.69
N GLU A 381 -2.83 8.83 -19.16
CA GLU A 381 -1.60 8.97 -19.98
C GLU A 381 -1.20 7.70 -20.75
N VAL A 382 -1.49 6.50 -20.25
CA VAL A 382 -1.06 5.23 -20.87
C VAL A 382 -1.70 5.00 -22.25
N TYR A 383 -2.81 5.65 -22.56
CA TYR A 383 -3.51 5.51 -23.84
C TYR A 383 -3.06 6.48 -24.94
N PHE A 384 -2.06 7.35 -24.72
CA PHE A 384 -1.67 8.34 -25.74
C PHE A 384 -0.51 7.92 -26.65
N SER A 385 0.18 6.80 -26.40
CA SER A 385 1.19 6.32 -27.35
C SER A 385 0.53 5.59 -28.53
N LEU A 386 0.87 6.00 -29.75
CA LEU A 386 0.34 5.40 -30.98
C LEU A 386 0.58 3.87 -31.02
N GLN A 387 1.72 3.42 -30.50
CA GLN A 387 2.08 2.01 -30.33
C GLN A 387 1.08 1.25 -29.45
N ARG A 388 0.69 1.82 -28.30
CA ARG A 388 -0.23 1.14 -27.38
C ARG A 388 -1.65 1.09 -27.94
N ILE A 389 -2.11 2.15 -28.59
CA ILE A 389 -3.44 2.19 -29.23
C ILE A 389 -3.52 1.13 -30.33
N THR A 390 -2.52 1.08 -31.23
CA THR A 390 -2.47 0.11 -32.33
C THR A 390 -2.40 -1.32 -31.82
N TYR A 391 -1.56 -1.59 -30.83
CA TYR A 391 -1.46 -2.90 -30.17
C TYR A 391 -2.80 -3.35 -29.56
N VAL A 392 -3.42 -2.48 -28.74
CA VAL A 392 -4.70 -2.81 -28.06
C VAL A 392 -5.81 -3.07 -29.08
N ASN A 393 -5.87 -2.28 -30.16
CA ASN A 393 -6.86 -2.47 -31.22
C ASN A 393 -6.66 -3.81 -31.95
N ALA A 394 -5.42 -4.15 -32.33
CA ALA A 394 -5.11 -5.42 -32.98
C ALA A 394 -5.42 -6.62 -32.07
N ILE A 395 -5.02 -6.57 -30.79
CA ILE A 395 -5.32 -7.62 -29.82
C ILE A 395 -6.82 -7.75 -29.55
N LYS A 396 -7.57 -6.64 -29.55
CA LYS A 396 -9.03 -6.67 -29.39
C LYS A 396 -9.71 -7.39 -30.55
N GLU A 397 -9.27 -7.14 -31.78
CA GLU A 397 -9.75 -7.84 -32.98
C GLU A 397 -9.39 -9.34 -32.95
N LEU A 398 -8.17 -9.67 -32.49
CA LEU A 398 -7.66 -11.06 -32.43
C LEU A 398 -8.03 -11.80 -31.13
N SER A 399 -8.79 -11.18 -30.21
CA SER A 399 -9.02 -11.69 -28.85
C SER A 399 -9.74 -13.05 -28.80
N GLY A 400 -9.36 -13.90 -27.84
CA GLY A 400 -9.96 -15.23 -27.64
C GLY A 400 -9.02 -16.38 -28.03
N GLU A 401 -9.56 -17.57 -28.32
CA GLU A 401 -8.76 -18.76 -28.68
C GLU A 401 -7.92 -18.50 -29.94
N LEU A 402 -6.65 -18.89 -29.93
CA LEU A 402 -5.74 -18.78 -31.07
C LEU A 402 -6.04 -19.91 -32.07
N THR A 403 -6.63 -19.56 -33.21
CA THR A 403 -6.94 -20.46 -34.33
C THR A 403 -6.16 -20.07 -35.58
N ASP A 404 -6.01 -20.99 -36.52
CA ASP A 404 -5.31 -20.73 -37.79
C ASP A 404 -5.96 -19.58 -38.59
N GLU A 405 -7.28 -19.39 -38.45
CA GLU A 405 -8.02 -18.26 -39.04
C GLU A 405 -7.52 -16.89 -38.53
N LYS A 406 -7.16 -16.80 -37.25
CA LYS A 406 -6.65 -15.55 -36.67
C LYS A 406 -5.23 -15.23 -37.08
N GLU A 407 -4.42 -16.26 -37.35
CA GLU A 407 -3.08 -16.06 -37.91
C GLU A 407 -3.16 -15.58 -39.35
N LEU A 408 -4.08 -16.16 -40.14
CA LEU A 408 -4.34 -15.68 -41.48
C LEU A 408 -4.79 -14.22 -41.44
N ARG A 409 -5.70 -13.86 -40.52
CA ARG A 409 -6.14 -12.47 -40.31
C ARG A 409 -5.00 -11.53 -39.92
N LEU A 410 -4.10 -11.95 -39.03
CA LEU A 410 -2.92 -11.16 -38.65
C LEU A 410 -1.98 -10.94 -39.85
N ASN A 411 -1.78 -11.96 -40.69
CA ASN A 411 -0.96 -11.84 -41.90
C ASN A 411 -1.60 -10.87 -42.91
N GLU A 412 -2.92 -10.90 -43.10
CA GLU A 412 -3.64 -9.90 -43.92
C GLU A 412 -3.42 -8.47 -43.40
N MET A 413 -3.51 -8.24 -42.08
CA MET A 413 -3.26 -6.92 -41.47
C MET A 413 -1.83 -6.44 -41.73
N ILE A 414 -0.84 -7.34 -41.67
CA ILE A 414 0.56 -7.01 -41.96
C ILE A 414 0.72 -6.61 -43.43
N GLU A 415 0.17 -7.39 -44.37
CA GLU A 415 0.26 -7.10 -45.80
C GLU A 415 -0.40 -5.75 -46.16
N ASP A 416 -1.57 -5.46 -45.59
CA ASP A 416 -2.28 -4.19 -45.80
C ASP A 416 -1.48 -2.97 -45.32
N ILE A 417 -0.81 -3.09 -44.17
CA ILE A 417 0.01 -2.02 -43.61
C ILE A 417 1.34 -1.88 -44.38
N GLU A 418 1.94 -2.98 -44.83
CA GLU A 418 3.15 -2.92 -45.66
C GLU A 418 2.92 -2.25 -47.01
N ALA A 419 1.76 -2.50 -47.64
CA ALA A 419 1.35 -1.79 -48.84
C ALA A 419 1.18 -0.27 -48.59
N LYS A 420 0.63 0.13 -47.45
CA LYS A 420 0.46 1.55 -47.09
C LYS A 420 1.77 2.24 -46.71
N ALA A 421 2.63 1.55 -45.95
CA ALA A 421 3.94 2.05 -45.50
C ALA A 421 4.93 2.24 -46.66
N SER A 422 4.83 1.42 -47.72
CA SER A 422 5.65 1.56 -48.93
C SER A 422 5.18 2.70 -49.84
N THR A 423 3.90 3.08 -49.77
CA THR A 423 3.32 4.14 -50.62
C THR A 423 3.40 5.53 -49.97
N THR A 424 3.48 5.62 -48.64
CA THR A 424 3.43 6.88 -47.87
C THR A 424 4.54 6.94 -46.82
N GLN A 425 5.36 8.00 -46.81
CA GLN A 425 6.45 8.20 -45.84
C GLN A 425 5.95 8.80 -44.52
N ASP A 426 4.89 8.21 -43.96
CA ASP A 426 4.33 8.58 -42.66
C ASP A 426 4.89 7.66 -41.56
N GLN A 427 5.42 8.26 -40.50
CA GLN A 427 5.99 7.55 -39.35
C GLN A 427 4.96 6.64 -38.66
N ARG A 428 3.66 6.93 -38.78
CA ARG A 428 2.57 6.15 -38.17
C ARG A 428 2.52 4.71 -38.68
N TYR A 429 2.66 4.50 -39.98
CA TYR A 429 2.59 3.17 -40.58
C TYR A 429 3.82 2.31 -40.25
N GLN A 430 4.98 2.95 -40.02
CA GLN A 430 6.18 2.23 -39.56
C GLN A 430 6.00 1.72 -38.13
N ILE A 431 5.44 2.54 -37.25
CA ILE A 431 5.10 2.17 -35.88
C ILE A 431 4.08 1.02 -35.85
N GLU A 432 3.01 1.12 -36.65
CA GLU A 432 1.97 0.09 -36.73
C GLU A 432 2.51 -1.24 -37.28
N LYS A 433 3.39 -1.18 -38.29
CA LYS A 433 4.11 -2.35 -38.81
C LYS A 433 4.91 -3.04 -37.71
N GLU A 434 5.75 -2.31 -36.97
CA GLU A 434 6.57 -2.87 -35.90
C GLU A 434 5.72 -3.59 -34.84
N VAL A 435 4.59 -3.01 -34.44
CA VAL A 435 3.67 -3.59 -33.47
C VAL A 435 3.06 -4.90 -33.97
N LEU A 436 2.61 -4.96 -35.23
CA LEU A 436 2.04 -6.20 -35.79
C LEU A 436 3.07 -7.32 -35.93
N TYR A 437 4.32 -6.98 -36.29
CA TYR A 437 5.42 -7.95 -36.29
C TYR A 437 5.75 -8.46 -34.89
N GLN A 438 5.68 -7.62 -33.87
CA GLN A 438 5.82 -8.06 -32.47
C GLN A 438 4.75 -9.08 -32.09
N ILE A 439 3.47 -8.83 -32.44
CA ILE A 439 2.36 -9.77 -32.19
C ILE A 439 2.59 -11.10 -32.91
N ARG A 440 3.07 -11.08 -34.16
CA ARG A 440 3.38 -12.29 -34.93
C ARG A 440 4.47 -13.13 -34.27
N ASN A 441 5.54 -12.49 -33.79
CA ASN A 441 6.61 -13.17 -33.08
C ASN A 441 6.10 -13.77 -31.76
N ASP A 442 5.25 -13.05 -31.04
CA ASP A 442 4.62 -13.56 -29.82
C ASP A 442 3.77 -14.81 -30.09
N PHE A 443 3.01 -14.87 -31.19
CA PHE A 443 2.23 -16.07 -31.56
C PHE A 443 3.13 -17.27 -31.87
N ALA A 444 4.25 -17.04 -32.57
CA ALA A 444 5.22 -18.08 -32.86
C ALA A 444 5.86 -18.63 -31.57
N ASP A 445 6.24 -17.75 -30.65
CA ASP A 445 6.78 -18.13 -29.34
C ASP A 445 5.76 -18.93 -28.53
N MET A 446 4.49 -18.48 -28.47
CA MET A 446 3.42 -19.20 -27.78
C MET A 446 3.28 -20.63 -28.32
N LYS A 447 3.23 -20.82 -29.64
CA LYS A 447 3.14 -22.14 -30.28
C LYS A 447 4.38 -23.01 -30.00
N PHE A 448 5.57 -22.42 -30.05
CA PHE A 448 6.82 -23.13 -29.77
C PHE A 448 6.85 -23.71 -28.35
N PHE A 449 6.49 -22.92 -27.34
CA PHE A 449 6.47 -23.38 -25.95
C PHE A 449 5.26 -24.27 -25.62
N HIS A 450 4.17 -24.15 -26.40
CA HIS A 450 2.98 -24.95 -26.22
C HIS A 450 3.20 -26.42 -26.60
N GLY A 451 3.97 -26.69 -27.66
CA GLY A 451 4.29 -28.06 -28.09
C GLY A 451 3.04 -28.93 -28.27
N ASP A 452 2.98 -30.06 -27.56
CA ASP A 452 1.89 -31.04 -27.59
C ASP A 452 0.87 -30.89 -26.44
N ASN A 453 0.81 -29.72 -25.78
CA ASN A 453 -0.10 -29.52 -24.65
C ASN A 453 -1.58 -29.60 -25.07
N GLN A 454 -2.44 -30.10 -24.17
CA GLN A 454 -3.86 -30.32 -24.47
C GLN A 454 -4.72 -29.07 -24.27
N GLN A 455 -4.23 -28.09 -23.52
CA GLN A 455 -4.95 -26.84 -23.25
C GLN A 455 -4.97 -25.92 -24.47
N LYS A 456 -5.98 -25.06 -24.60
CA LYS A 456 -6.08 -24.14 -25.75
C LYS A 456 -5.28 -22.85 -25.51
N LEU A 457 -4.59 -22.37 -26.54
CA LEU A 457 -3.91 -21.06 -26.51
C LEU A 457 -4.92 -19.92 -26.70
N TYR A 458 -4.70 -18.80 -26.02
CA TYR A 458 -5.53 -17.60 -26.14
C TYR A 458 -4.67 -16.37 -26.45
N VAL A 459 -5.20 -15.50 -27.30
CA VAL A 459 -4.62 -14.19 -27.57
C VAL A 459 -5.03 -13.22 -26.45
N LEU A 460 -4.03 -12.69 -25.76
CA LEU A 460 -4.18 -11.83 -24.58
C LEU A 460 -3.32 -10.58 -24.72
N ASP A 461 -3.76 -9.49 -24.10
CA ASP A 461 -2.96 -8.29 -23.90
C ASP A 461 -1.80 -8.62 -22.93
N GLN A 462 -0.59 -8.64 -23.47
CA GLN A 462 0.59 -9.06 -22.74
C GLN A 462 0.94 -8.09 -21.61
N ASP A 463 0.72 -6.79 -21.76
CA ASP A 463 1.01 -5.82 -20.68
C ASP A 463 0.04 -5.97 -19.51
N MET A 464 -1.20 -6.37 -19.77
CA MET A 464 -2.20 -6.56 -18.72
C MET A 464 -2.03 -7.91 -18.01
N THR A 465 -1.69 -8.97 -18.75
CA THR A 465 -1.30 -10.26 -18.14
C THR A 465 0.00 -10.13 -17.36
N TYR A 466 0.93 -9.30 -17.85
CA TYR A 466 2.13 -8.91 -17.13
C TYR A 466 1.77 -8.19 -15.83
N LYS A 467 0.84 -7.23 -15.80
CA LYS A 467 0.35 -6.61 -14.55
C LYS A 467 -0.32 -7.60 -13.58
N HIS A 468 -0.95 -8.66 -14.08
CA HIS A 468 -1.60 -9.68 -13.23
C HIS A 468 -0.57 -10.57 -12.51
N TYR A 469 0.52 -10.94 -13.19
CA TYR A 469 1.55 -11.84 -12.67
C TYR A 469 2.80 -11.12 -12.13
N GLU A 470 3.13 -9.95 -12.64
CA GLU A 470 4.24 -9.15 -12.15
C GLU A 470 3.86 -8.40 -10.88
N TYR A 471 4.53 -8.78 -9.79
CA TYR A 471 4.43 -8.06 -8.53
C TYR A 471 5.37 -6.86 -8.55
N SER A 472 4.81 -5.68 -8.85
CA SER A 472 5.47 -4.39 -8.59
C SER A 472 5.97 -4.30 -7.15
N PHE A 473 7.01 -3.51 -6.89
CA PHE A 473 7.55 -3.29 -5.54
C PHE A 473 6.45 -2.97 -4.49
N THR A 474 5.41 -2.24 -4.90
CA THR A 474 4.25 -1.92 -4.08
C THR A 474 3.52 -3.18 -3.60
N GLN A 475 3.31 -4.17 -4.46
CA GLN A 475 2.66 -5.42 -4.10
C GLN A 475 3.57 -6.34 -3.26
N ASN A 476 4.90 -6.26 -3.42
CA ASN A 476 5.87 -6.93 -2.53
C ASN A 476 5.87 -6.31 -1.11
N LEU A 477 5.67 -5.01 -0.99
CA LEU A 477 5.44 -4.39 0.32
C LEU A 477 4.13 -4.87 0.95
N LEU A 478 3.06 -5.08 0.18
CA LEU A 478 1.80 -5.61 0.71
C LEU A 478 1.96 -7.01 1.27
N SER A 479 2.67 -7.89 0.57
CA SER A 479 2.96 -9.22 1.08
C SER A 479 3.77 -9.17 2.38
N LEU A 480 4.65 -8.18 2.56
CA LEU A 480 5.33 -7.91 3.84
C LEU A 480 4.35 -7.65 4.97
N PHE A 481 3.41 -6.74 4.72
CA PHE A 481 2.37 -6.44 5.70
C PHE A 481 1.55 -7.70 6.01
N ARG A 482 1.28 -8.57 5.06
CA ARG A 482 0.55 -9.83 5.32
C ARG A 482 1.34 -10.79 6.21
N VAL A 483 2.65 -10.92 5.99
CA VAL A 483 3.53 -11.69 6.90
C VAL A 483 3.49 -11.10 8.31
N LEU A 484 3.66 -9.78 8.43
CA LEU A 484 3.54 -9.08 9.71
C LEU A 484 2.20 -9.34 10.39
N ASN A 485 1.10 -9.32 9.66
CA ASN A 485 -0.24 -9.56 10.22
C ASN A 485 -0.38 -10.97 10.78
N MET A 486 0.12 -11.99 10.09
CA MET A 486 0.11 -13.37 10.61
C MET A 486 1.04 -13.54 11.82
N MET A 487 2.16 -12.83 11.87
CA MET A 487 3.03 -12.80 13.05
C MET A 487 2.34 -12.10 14.23
N LEU A 488 1.71 -10.94 13.99
CA LEU A 488 0.99 -10.16 14.98
C LEU A 488 -0.20 -10.93 15.54
N LEU A 489 -0.97 -11.66 14.71
CA LEU A 489 -2.04 -12.53 15.19
C LEU A 489 -1.55 -13.45 16.31
N SER A 490 -0.40 -14.09 16.13
CA SER A 490 0.20 -14.98 17.15
C SER A 490 0.65 -14.24 18.40
N VAL A 491 1.19 -13.02 18.27
CA VAL A 491 1.50 -12.13 19.40
C VAL A 491 0.23 -11.75 20.16
N TRP A 492 -0.87 -11.49 19.48
CA TRP A 492 -2.12 -11.09 20.11
C TRP A 492 -2.89 -12.25 20.74
N LEU A 493 -2.72 -13.48 20.22
CA LEU A 493 -3.29 -14.69 20.80
C LEU A 493 -2.67 -14.98 22.18
N ILE A 494 -1.33 -15.03 22.26
CA ILE A 494 -0.60 -15.47 23.48
C ILE A 494 0.03 -14.32 24.26
N GLY A 495 0.47 -13.24 23.61
CA GLY A 495 1.33 -12.21 24.20
C GLY A 495 0.83 -11.63 25.52
N PRO A 496 -0.45 -11.22 25.65
CA PRO A 496 -0.99 -10.75 26.91
C PRO A 496 -0.92 -11.79 28.02
N ASP A 497 -1.12 -13.06 27.68
CA ASP A 497 -1.08 -14.15 28.67
C ASP A 497 0.34 -14.35 29.21
N LYS A 498 1.36 -14.09 28.38
CA LYS A 498 2.76 -14.03 28.82
C LYS A 498 3.09 -12.81 29.65
N VAL A 499 2.55 -11.66 29.30
CA VAL A 499 2.77 -10.41 30.07
C VAL A 499 2.16 -10.52 31.46
N TYR A 500 0.99 -11.15 31.57
CA TYR A 500 0.27 -11.33 32.84
C TYR A 500 0.55 -12.67 33.52
N GLU A 501 1.50 -13.47 33.01
CA GLU A 501 1.85 -14.81 33.51
C GLU A 501 0.65 -15.74 33.75
N LEU A 502 -0.40 -15.58 32.94
CA LEU A 502 -1.64 -16.35 33.01
C LEU A 502 -1.43 -17.83 32.70
N ASP A 503 -0.31 -18.17 32.05
CA ASP A 503 0.09 -19.54 31.71
C ASP A 503 0.02 -20.46 32.94
N ASN A 504 0.51 -20.03 34.11
CA ASN A 504 0.52 -20.84 35.33
C ASN A 504 -0.90 -21.16 35.85
N LEU A 505 -1.82 -20.20 35.76
CA LEU A 505 -3.24 -20.35 36.11
C LEU A 505 -3.99 -21.24 35.11
N LEU A 506 -3.53 -21.29 33.87
CA LEU A 506 -4.11 -22.13 32.83
C LEU A 506 -3.63 -23.58 32.93
N PHE A 507 -2.38 -23.80 33.34
CA PHE A 507 -1.82 -25.13 33.59
C PHE A 507 -2.50 -25.87 34.74
N SER A 508 -3.08 -25.16 35.71
CA SER A 508 -3.84 -25.77 36.80
C SER A 508 -5.25 -26.22 36.41
N THR A 509 -5.69 -25.99 35.15
CA THR A 509 -6.99 -26.46 34.67
C THR A 509 -6.89 -27.81 33.96
N PRO A 510 -7.59 -28.87 34.44
CA PRO A 510 -7.29 -30.27 34.08
C PRO A 510 -7.58 -30.66 32.62
N SER A 511 -8.38 -29.88 31.86
CA SER A 511 -8.77 -30.26 30.49
C SER A 511 -8.71 -29.16 29.44
N ARG A 512 -8.43 -27.89 29.82
CA ARG A 512 -8.65 -26.74 28.92
C ARG A 512 -7.41 -26.27 28.15
N PHE A 513 -6.21 -26.70 28.52
CA PHE A 513 -4.98 -26.26 27.84
C PHE A 513 -4.83 -26.81 26.41
N GLY A 514 -5.14 -28.11 26.21
CA GLY A 514 -5.12 -28.76 24.89
C GLY A 514 -6.23 -28.24 23.97
N LEU A 515 -7.46 -28.16 24.49
CA LEU A 515 -8.62 -27.63 23.76
C LEU A 515 -8.43 -26.16 23.34
N ARG A 516 -7.77 -25.34 24.18
CA ARG A 516 -7.49 -23.94 23.86
C ARG A 516 -6.47 -23.79 22.76
N SER A 517 -5.42 -24.61 22.80
CA SER A 517 -4.41 -24.59 21.75
C SER A 517 -4.96 -25.09 20.40
N SER A 518 -5.91 -26.04 20.42
CA SER A 518 -6.73 -26.39 19.25
C SER A 518 -7.62 -25.23 18.79
N ALA A 519 -8.27 -24.50 19.69
CA ALA A 519 -9.03 -23.30 19.33
C ALA A 519 -8.16 -22.23 18.65
N HIS A 520 -6.94 -21.99 19.15
CA HIS A 520 -5.98 -21.08 18.51
C HIS A 520 -5.57 -21.56 17.11
N PHE A 521 -5.36 -22.86 16.91
CA PHE A 521 -5.07 -23.44 15.60
C PHE A 521 -6.22 -23.21 14.60
N HIS A 522 -7.46 -23.43 15.03
CA HIS A 522 -8.63 -23.14 14.18
C HIS A 522 -8.76 -21.65 13.87
N ILE A 523 -8.48 -20.77 14.83
CA ILE A 523 -8.46 -19.31 14.59
C ILE A 523 -7.40 -18.95 13.56
N ILE A 524 -6.17 -19.45 13.69
CA ILE A 524 -5.07 -19.22 12.74
C ILE A 524 -5.47 -19.66 11.33
N ASN A 525 -6.01 -20.88 11.19
CA ASN A 525 -6.42 -21.39 9.88
C ASN A 525 -7.57 -20.56 9.29
N ALA A 526 -8.60 -20.25 10.07
CA ALA A 526 -9.72 -19.43 9.59
C ALA A 526 -9.23 -18.05 9.13
N THR A 527 -8.33 -17.41 9.88
CA THR A 527 -7.75 -16.12 9.49
C THR A 527 -6.87 -16.19 8.25
N ALA A 528 -6.11 -17.27 8.08
CA ALA A 528 -5.28 -17.48 6.91
C ALA A 528 -6.13 -17.71 5.65
N ILE A 529 -7.22 -18.48 5.75
CA ILE A 529 -8.17 -18.67 4.63
C ILE A 529 -8.82 -17.34 4.27
N ILE A 530 -9.40 -16.64 5.25
CA ILE A 530 -10.12 -15.37 5.01
C ILE A 530 -9.17 -14.33 4.43
N GLY A 531 -7.97 -14.17 5.00
CA GLY A 531 -6.97 -13.22 4.51
C GLY A 531 -6.52 -13.53 3.08
N ASN A 532 -6.31 -14.81 2.74
CA ASN A 532 -5.92 -15.23 1.40
C ASN A 532 -7.07 -15.07 0.37
N ALA A 533 -8.31 -15.33 0.80
CA ALA A 533 -9.50 -15.14 -0.03
C ALA A 533 -9.73 -13.66 -0.35
N ILE A 534 -9.71 -12.78 0.66
CA ILE A 534 -9.84 -11.33 0.45
C ILE A 534 -8.76 -10.84 -0.51
N TYR A 535 -7.52 -11.29 -0.33
CA TYR A 535 -6.41 -10.94 -1.20
C TYR A 535 -6.65 -11.37 -2.65
N SER A 536 -6.99 -12.63 -2.87
CA SER A 536 -7.16 -13.19 -4.21
C SER A 536 -8.35 -12.55 -4.92
N CYS A 537 -9.45 -12.29 -4.20
CA CYS A 537 -10.61 -11.57 -4.74
C CYS A 537 -10.29 -10.11 -5.11
N LEU A 538 -9.55 -9.38 -4.26
CA LEU A 538 -9.14 -7.99 -4.56
C LEU A 538 -8.18 -7.92 -5.75
N HIS A 539 -7.22 -8.85 -5.83
CA HIS A 539 -6.29 -8.95 -6.96
C HIS A 539 -7.04 -9.25 -8.27
N TYR A 540 -7.98 -10.18 -8.24
CA TYR A 540 -8.81 -10.49 -9.41
C TYR A 540 -9.74 -9.34 -9.81
N TYR A 541 -10.26 -8.60 -8.82
CA TYR A 541 -11.09 -7.42 -9.06
C TYR A 541 -10.30 -6.27 -9.72
N GLU A 542 -9.04 -6.05 -9.34
CA GLU A 542 -8.14 -5.07 -9.98
C GLU A 542 -8.07 -5.30 -11.49
N VAL A 543 -7.85 -6.55 -11.89
CA VAL A 543 -7.68 -6.93 -13.29
C VAL A 543 -9.00 -6.91 -14.07
N HIS A 544 -10.12 -7.23 -13.42
CA HIS A 544 -11.43 -7.19 -14.07
C HIS A 544 -11.93 -5.76 -14.35
N GLN A 545 -11.59 -4.77 -13.50
CA GLN A 545 -11.95 -3.37 -13.72
C GLN A 545 -11.31 -2.80 -15.00
N SER A 546 -10.13 -3.29 -15.38
CA SER A 546 -9.41 -2.90 -16.61
C SER A 546 -9.91 -3.56 -17.91
N HIS A 547 -11.17 -4.01 -17.94
CA HIS A 547 -11.92 -4.46 -19.14
C HIS A 547 -11.45 -5.71 -19.93
N TYR A 548 -10.59 -6.56 -19.38
CA TYR A 548 -10.39 -7.92 -19.92
C TYR A 548 -10.27 -8.95 -18.78
N ALA A 549 -11.21 -9.91 -18.74
CA ALA A 549 -11.16 -11.01 -17.77
C ALA A 549 -10.14 -12.06 -18.23
N LEU A 550 -9.22 -12.45 -17.34
CA LEU A 550 -8.26 -13.52 -17.63
C LEU A 550 -9.03 -14.82 -17.96
N PRO A 551 -8.86 -15.42 -19.16
CA PRO A 551 -9.54 -16.66 -19.48
C PRO A 551 -8.91 -17.81 -18.69
N LEU A 552 -9.56 -18.21 -17.60
CA LEU A 552 -9.07 -19.27 -16.70
C LEU A 552 -8.86 -20.64 -17.39
N ARG A 553 -9.44 -20.83 -18.58
CA ARG A 553 -9.30 -22.05 -19.39
C ARG A 553 -8.13 -22.00 -20.37
N ALA A 554 -7.49 -20.84 -20.55
CA ALA A 554 -6.35 -20.71 -21.43
C ALA A 554 -5.14 -21.45 -20.87
N SER A 555 -4.28 -21.94 -21.76
CA SER A 555 -3.01 -22.52 -21.37
C SER A 555 -2.08 -21.46 -20.78
N ILE A 556 -1.21 -21.86 -19.85
CA ILE A 556 -0.18 -21.00 -19.25
C ILE A 556 0.71 -20.35 -20.32
N GLN A 557 0.99 -21.06 -21.41
CA GLN A 557 1.83 -20.54 -22.50
C GLN A 557 1.20 -19.37 -23.28
N SER A 558 -0.08 -19.05 -23.04
CA SER A 558 -0.72 -17.84 -23.59
C SER A 558 -0.15 -16.54 -23.01
N VAL A 559 0.60 -16.62 -21.90
CA VAL A 559 1.17 -15.48 -21.18
C VAL A 559 2.69 -15.50 -21.33
N LYS A 560 3.24 -14.49 -22.00
CA LYS A 560 4.67 -14.39 -22.35
C LYS A 560 5.60 -14.50 -21.15
N MET A 561 5.22 -13.92 -20.01
CA MET A 561 6.01 -13.96 -18.78
C MET A 561 6.27 -15.38 -18.25
N ILE A 562 5.33 -16.29 -18.45
CA ILE A 562 5.33 -17.64 -17.87
C ILE A 562 5.35 -18.73 -18.96
N GLN A 563 5.56 -18.36 -20.22
CA GLN A 563 5.57 -19.28 -21.36
C GLN A 563 6.66 -20.35 -21.26
N HIS A 564 7.77 -20.05 -20.59
CA HIS A 564 8.86 -21.00 -20.34
C HIS A 564 8.45 -22.17 -19.44
N LEU A 565 7.33 -22.05 -18.70
CA LEU A 565 6.76 -23.15 -17.94
C LEU A 565 5.96 -24.06 -18.87
N THR A 566 6.59 -25.13 -19.37
CA THR A 566 5.99 -26.11 -20.27
C THR A 566 5.08 -27.13 -19.55
N LEU A 567 4.36 -26.69 -18.52
CA LEU A 567 3.40 -27.51 -17.79
C LEU A 567 2.05 -27.54 -18.54
N ASP A 568 1.45 -28.72 -18.68
CA ASP A 568 0.11 -28.91 -19.27
C ASP A 568 -1.00 -28.58 -18.26
N ILE A 569 -1.10 -27.30 -17.91
CA ILE A 569 -1.98 -26.76 -16.88
C ILE A 569 -2.63 -25.48 -17.44
N ASN A 570 -3.89 -25.24 -17.10
CA ASN A 570 -4.56 -23.97 -17.46
C ASN A 570 -4.32 -22.86 -16.42
N LEU A 571 -4.58 -21.60 -16.80
CA LEU A 571 -4.39 -20.45 -15.92
C LEU A 571 -5.20 -20.56 -14.62
N GLY A 572 -6.40 -21.15 -14.65
CA GLY A 572 -7.23 -21.36 -13.45
C GLY A 572 -6.64 -22.37 -12.46
N GLN A 573 -6.07 -23.47 -12.95
CA GLN A 573 -5.36 -24.44 -12.13
C GLN A 573 -4.07 -23.84 -11.56
N LEU A 574 -3.35 -23.03 -12.34
CA LEU A 574 -2.21 -22.27 -11.84
C LEU A 574 -2.64 -21.36 -10.67
N GLU A 575 -3.66 -20.53 -10.85
CA GLU A 575 -4.18 -19.64 -9.80
C GLU A 575 -4.59 -20.39 -8.53
N LEU A 576 -5.21 -21.57 -8.68
CA LEU A 576 -5.57 -22.44 -7.55
C LEU A 576 -4.32 -22.97 -6.82
N LEU A 577 -3.27 -23.37 -7.55
CA LEU A 577 -2.00 -23.79 -6.96
C LEU A 577 -1.33 -22.63 -6.22
N LEU A 578 -1.30 -21.42 -6.80
CA LEU A 578 -0.77 -20.23 -6.13
C LEU A 578 -1.61 -19.87 -4.89
N PHE A 579 -2.93 -20.01 -4.95
CA PHE A 579 -3.81 -19.83 -3.80
C PHE A 579 -3.48 -20.79 -2.65
N LEU A 580 -3.37 -22.10 -2.93
CA LEU A 580 -3.05 -23.11 -1.93
C LEU A 580 -1.65 -22.90 -1.34
N ARG A 581 -0.65 -22.60 -2.18
CA ARG A 581 0.72 -22.31 -1.73
C ARG A 581 0.76 -21.10 -0.78
N ARG A 582 0.03 -20.03 -1.10
CA ARG A 582 -0.12 -18.84 -0.22
C ARG A 582 -0.79 -19.19 1.11
N PHE A 583 -1.87 -19.97 1.07
CA PHE A 583 -2.58 -20.40 2.27
C PHE A 583 -1.67 -21.19 3.23
N ILE A 584 -0.96 -22.19 2.71
CA ILE A 584 -0.02 -23.00 3.52
C ILE A 584 1.07 -22.11 4.13
N SER A 585 1.57 -21.15 3.35
CA SER A 585 2.60 -20.21 3.80
C SER A 585 2.11 -19.31 4.95
N PHE A 586 0.88 -18.77 4.87
CA PHE A 586 0.29 -17.98 5.97
C PHE A 586 0.13 -18.79 7.25
N VAL A 587 -0.35 -20.02 7.13
CA VAL A 587 -0.50 -20.93 8.27
C VAL A 587 0.87 -21.21 8.90
N LEU A 588 1.89 -21.53 8.09
CA LEU A 588 3.24 -21.77 8.59
C LEU A 588 3.83 -20.55 9.31
N VAL A 589 3.71 -19.34 8.76
CA VAL A 589 4.17 -18.11 9.44
C VAL A 589 3.52 -17.93 10.80
N ALA A 590 2.19 -18.04 10.86
CA ALA A 590 1.45 -17.86 12.10
C ALA A 590 1.83 -18.94 13.12
N LEU A 591 1.98 -20.19 12.69
CA LEU A 591 2.30 -21.32 13.57
C LEU A 591 3.75 -21.29 14.08
N VAL A 592 4.73 -20.95 13.24
CA VAL A 592 6.12 -20.71 13.68
C VAL A 592 6.15 -19.56 14.67
N SER A 593 5.45 -18.46 14.37
CA SER A 593 5.31 -17.33 15.30
C SER A 593 4.71 -17.75 16.64
N TYR A 594 3.62 -18.52 16.60
CA TYR A 594 2.97 -19.07 17.78
C TYR A 594 3.93 -19.96 18.59
N PHE A 595 4.73 -20.79 17.93
CA PHE A 595 5.70 -21.67 18.57
C PHE A 595 6.81 -20.91 19.31
N PHE A 596 7.46 -19.95 18.64
CA PHE A 596 8.51 -19.11 19.25
C PHE A 596 7.96 -18.34 20.45
N ILE A 597 6.79 -17.71 20.27
CA ILE A 597 6.13 -16.94 21.33
C ILE A 597 5.80 -17.83 22.49
N LYS A 598 5.36 -19.08 22.28
CA LYS A 598 5.05 -20.02 23.37
C LYS A 598 6.32 -20.50 24.10
N LYS A 599 7.41 -20.81 23.37
CA LYS A 599 8.64 -21.39 23.95
C LYS A 599 9.52 -20.39 24.69
N ILE A 600 9.65 -19.16 24.19
CA ILE A 600 10.57 -18.17 24.77
C ILE A 600 9.90 -17.41 25.91
N LYS A 601 10.48 -17.44 27.12
CA LYS A 601 9.86 -16.86 28.34
C LYS A 601 9.47 -15.37 28.17
N LYS A 602 10.40 -14.53 27.71
CA LYS A 602 10.14 -13.09 27.53
C LYS A 602 9.57 -12.81 26.14
N LEU A 603 8.50 -12.00 26.08
CA LEU A 603 7.84 -11.62 24.82
C LEU A 603 8.79 -10.86 23.87
N GLN A 604 9.59 -9.94 24.41
CA GLN A 604 10.51 -9.11 23.62
C GLN A 604 11.56 -9.94 22.87
N THR A 605 12.18 -10.92 23.55
CA THR A 605 13.17 -11.81 22.93
C THR A 605 12.54 -12.73 21.88
N SER A 606 11.26 -13.10 22.05
CA SER A 606 10.54 -13.85 21.04
C SER A 606 10.27 -13.02 19.79
N ILE A 607 9.87 -11.76 19.94
CA ILE A 607 9.63 -10.86 18.80
C ILE A 607 10.93 -10.63 18.02
N PHE A 608 12.04 -10.43 18.73
CA PHE A 608 13.36 -10.29 18.09
C PHE A 608 13.80 -11.55 17.33
N SER A 609 13.60 -12.74 17.92
CA SER A 609 13.90 -14.01 17.23
C SER A 609 13.05 -14.19 15.98
N LEU A 610 11.78 -13.81 16.05
CA LEU A 610 10.87 -13.84 14.92
C LEU A 610 11.24 -12.85 13.83
N PHE A 611 11.80 -11.69 14.20
CA PHE A 611 12.36 -10.76 13.23
C PHE A 611 13.47 -11.43 12.41
N ILE A 612 14.41 -12.11 13.07
CA ILE A 612 15.55 -12.77 12.41
C ILE A 612 15.11 -13.96 11.55
N VAL A 613 14.18 -14.79 12.01
CA VAL A 613 13.82 -16.03 11.33
C VAL A 613 12.82 -15.81 10.18
N ILE A 614 11.88 -14.88 10.33
CA ILE A 614 10.77 -14.71 9.38
C ILE A 614 10.89 -13.41 8.60
N LEU A 615 10.96 -12.28 9.29
CA LEU A 615 10.95 -10.96 8.66
C LEU A 615 12.22 -10.67 7.88
N LEU A 616 13.39 -10.96 8.45
CA LEU A 616 14.67 -10.66 7.81
C LEU A 616 14.83 -11.42 6.48
N PRO A 617 14.59 -12.75 6.37
CA PRO A 617 14.69 -13.43 5.08
C PRO A 617 13.61 -13.01 4.09
N ALA A 618 12.42 -12.66 4.57
CA ALA A 618 11.34 -12.09 3.77
C ALA A 618 11.74 -10.75 3.14
N ILE A 619 12.34 -9.87 3.96
CA ILE A 619 12.94 -8.61 3.52
C ILE A 619 14.06 -8.92 2.53
N VAL A 620 15.01 -9.79 2.85
CA VAL A 620 16.13 -10.11 1.94
C VAL A 620 15.65 -10.67 0.59
N LYS A 621 14.61 -11.51 0.53
CA LYS A 621 14.06 -12.00 -0.76
C LYS A 621 13.45 -10.88 -1.59
N MET A 622 12.78 -9.91 -0.97
CA MET A 622 12.29 -8.73 -1.68
C MET A 622 13.43 -7.93 -2.36
N PHE A 623 14.66 -8.08 -1.86
CA PHE A 623 15.82 -7.28 -2.27
C PHE A 623 16.72 -8.04 -3.24
N ILE A 624 16.82 -9.37 -3.09
CA ILE A 624 17.64 -10.25 -3.94
C ILE A 624 16.69 -11.13 -4.76
N LEU A 625 16.12 -10.55 -5.83
CA LEU A 625 15.12 -11.20 -6.70
C LEU A 625 15.61 -12.51 -7.33
N ASN A 626 16.92 -12.71 -7.51
CA ASN A 626 17.52 -13.89 -8.15
C ASN A 626 17.99 -14.99 -7.18
N SER A 627 17.58 -14.96 -5.92
CA SER A 627 18.01 -16.00 -4.96
C SER A 627 17.04 -17.19 -4.93
N ASN A 628 17.28 -18.20 -5.79
CA ASN A 628 16.49 -19.43 -5.82
C ASN A 628 16.39 -20.10 -4.43
N ILE A 629 17.42 -20.00 -3.60
CA ILE A 629 17.44 -20.58 -2.24
C ILE A 629 16.34 -19.97 -1.33
N LEU A 630 16.17 -18.64 -1.38
CA LEU A 630 15.18 -17.96 -0.55
C LEU A 630 13.76 -18.27 -1.02
N SER A 631 13.54 -18.69 -2.27
CA SER A 631 12.24 -19.11 -2.80
C SER A 631 11.70 -20.42 -2.20
N PHE A 632 12.54 -21.23 -1.58
CA PHE A 632 12.10 -22.45 -0.90
C PHE A 632 11.57 -22.19 0.53
N LEU A 633 11.82 -21.00 1.10
CA LEU A 633 11.33 -20.66 2.43
C LEU A 633 9.82 -20.35 2.43
N PRO A 634 9.02 -20.92 3.35
CA PRO A 634 7.57 -20.71 3.35
C PRO A 634 7.14 -19.25 3.50
N TRP A 635 7.84 -18.46 4.33
CA TRP A 635 7.46 -17.08 4.60
C TRP A 635 7.83 -16.09 3.50
N THR A 636 8.88 -16.40 2.73
CA THR A 636 9.30 -15.58 1.59
C THR A 636 8.43 -15.84 0.34
N ASN A 637 7.72 -16.97 0.32
CA ASN A 637 6.73 -17.31 -0.72
C ASN A 637 5.46 -16.49 -0.65
N ILE A 638 5.18 -15.86 0.49
CA ILE A 638 4.06 -14.90 0.58
C ILE A 638 4.30 -13.69 -0.33
N PHE A 639 5.58 -13.41 -0.66
CA PHE A 639 6.02 -12.32 -1.52
C PHE A 639 6.16 -12.72 -2.98
N GLY A 640 6.88 -13.82 -3.23
CA GLY A 640 7.48 -14.07 -4.53
C GLY A 640 6.84 -15.18 -5.37
N ILE A 641 5.66 -15.69 -5.04
CA ILE A 641 5.11 -16.83 -5.81
C ILE A 641 5.04 -16.56 -7.32
N SER A 642 4.85 -15.30 -7.74
CA SER A 642 4.85 -14.92 -9.16
C SER A 642 6.16 -14.29 -9.68
N SER A 643 7.01 -13.72 -8.82
CA SER A 643 8.40 -13.39 -9.21
C SER A 643 9.23 -14.65 -9.45
N ASP A 644 8.98 -15.69 -8.65
CA ASP A 644 9.55 -17.02 -8.80
C ASP A 644 9.07 -17.64 -10.13
N LEU A 645 7.84 -17.35 -10.60
CA LEU A 645 7.36 -17.82 -11.91
C LEU A 645 8.15 -17.24 -13.09
N LYS A 646 8.93 -16.15 -12.92
CA LYS A 646 9.78 -15.62 -14.02
C LYS A 646 11.10 -16.40 -14.18
N THR A 647 11.56 -17.03 -13.10
CA THR A 647 12.95 -17.53 -12.98
C THR A 647 13.02 -19.04 -12.74
N MET A 648 11.95 -19.65 -12.25
CA MET A 648 11.91 -21.08 -11.94
C MET A 648 11.76 -21.92 -13.21
N VAL A 649 12.64 -22.91 -13.33
CA VAL A 649 12.44 -24.03 -14.26
C VAL A 649 11.33 -24.93 -13.71
N ASN A 650 10.66 -25.69 -14.58
CA ASN A 650 9.59 -26.64 -14.21
C ASN A 650 9.93 -27.50 -12.98
N THR A 651 11.16 -28.01 -12.90
CA THR A 651 11.64 -28.85 -11.79
C THR A 651 11.61 -28.10 -10.46
N ASP A 652 12.10 -26.87 -10.44
CA ASP A 652 12.18 -26.04 -9.24
C ASP A 652 10.79 -25.66 -8.74
N PHE A 653 9.87 -25.35 -9.67
CA PHE A 653 8.48 -25.07 -9.36
C PHE A 653 7.79 -26.27 -8.70
N ILE A 654 7.95 -27.47 -9.27
CA ILE A 654 7.35 -28.71 -8.72
C ILE A 654 7.96 -29.03 -7.34
N ILE A 655 9.29 -28.95 -7.20
CA ILE A 655 9.98 -29.20 -5.93
C ILE A 655 9.52 -28.22 -4.86
N ALA A 656 9.40 -26.93 -5.19
CA ALA A 656 8.92 -25.92 -4.25
C ALA A 656 7.49 -26.21 -3.77
N VAL A 657 6.58 -26.60 -4.67
CA VAL A 657 5.20 -26.97 -4.32
C VAL A 657 5.16 -28.22 -3.42
N LEU A 658 5.94 -29.25 -3.74
CA LEU A 658 6.03 -30.47 -2.95
C LEU A 658 6.65 -30.24 -1.56
N LEU A 659 7.72 -29.45 -1.48
CA LEU A 659 8.42 -29.19 -0.22
C LEU A 659 7.56 -28.38 0.76
N ILE A 660 6.82 -27.38 0.25
CA ILE A 660 5.92 -26.56 1.08
C ILE A 660 4.72 -27.37 1.56
N SER A 661 4.12 -28.18 0.68
CA SER A 661 3.01 -29.06 1.06
C SER A 661 3.46 -30.12 2.08
N PHE A 662 4.65 -30.70 1.89
CA PHE A 662 5.26 -31.63 2.84
C PHE A 662 5.54 -31.00 4.21
N LEU A 663 6.16 -29.81 4.24
CA LEU A 663 6.38 -29.05 5.49
C LEU A 663 5.06 -28.70 6.17
N GLY A 664 4.04 -28.28 5.40
CA GLY A 664 2.70 -28.01 5.91
C GLY A 664 2.07 -29.24 6.56
N ILE A 665 2.11 -30.39 5.89
CA ILE A 665 1.58 -31.67 6.38
C ILE A 665 2.33 -32.10 7.65
N ILE A 666 3.66 -32.10 7.64
CA ILE A 666 4.46 -32.46 8.83
C ILE A 666 4.08 -31.57 10.00
N PHE A 667 3.99 -30.26 9.80
CA PHE A 667 3.73 -29.33 10.90
C PHE A 667 2.32 -29.52 11.48
N ILE A 668 1.31 -29.70 10.62
CA ILE A 668 -0.08 -29.96 11.03
C ILE A 668 -0.18 -31.31 11.77
N VAL A 669 0.44 -32.36 11.24
CA VAL A 669 0.45 -33.70 11.83
C VAL A 669 1.19 -33.69 13.17
N SER A 670 2.34 -33.03 13.25
CA SER A 670 3.13 -32.90 14.48
C SER A 670 2.36 -32.19 15.59
N ILE A 671 1.63 -31.13 15.24
CA ILE A 671 0.77 -30.38 16.16
C ILE A 671 -0.41 -31.24 16.62
N ASN A 672 -1.08 -31.94 15.70
CA ASN A 672 -2.21 -32.80 16.04
C ASN A 672 -1.78 -33.99 16.90
N LEU A 673 -0.63 -34.60 16.61
CA LEU A 673 -0.02 -35.64 17.45
C LEU A 673 0.34 -35.09 18.84
N TYR A 674 0.97 -33.92 18.90
CA TYR A 674 1.31 -33.27 20.18
C TYR A 674 0.05 -33.01 21.04
N TYR A 675 -1.04 -32.55 20.44
CA TYR A 675 -2.30 -32.34 21.16
C TYR A 675 -3.01 -33.65 21.52
N PHE A 676 -2.94 -34.68 20.67
CA PHE A 676 -3.46 -36.02 20.97
C PHE A 676 -2.73 -36.67 22.15
N PHE A 677 -1.41 -36.53 22.25
CA PHE A 677 -0.65 -37.04 23.39
C PHE A 677 -0.91 -36.24 24.68
N LEU A 678 -1.14 -34.92 24.58
CA LEU A 678 -1.51 -34.08 25.72
C LEU A 678 -2.91 -34.38 26.24
N SER A 679 -3.90 -34.63 25.36
CA SER A 679 -5.25 -35.00 25.80
C SER A 679 -5.27 -36.37 26.48
N LYS A 680 -4.48 -37.34 26.00
CA LYS A 680 -4.31 -38.65 26.67
C LYS A 680 -3.58 -38.57 28.01
N LYS A 681 -2.58 -37.69 28.16
CA LYS A 681 -1.89 -37.47 29.46
C LYS A 681 -2.82 -36.84 30.50
N ALA A 682 -3.76 -36.00 30.07
CA ALA A 682 -4.78 -35.39 30.93
C ALA A 682 -5.91 -36.35 31.34
N LEU A 683 -6.10 -37.47 30.62
CA LEU A 683 -7.04 -38.53 30.98
C LEU A 683 -6.43 -39.60 31.92
N LYS A 684 -5.10 -39.59 32.09
CA LYS A 684 -4.35 -40.54 32.94
C LYS A 684 -3.89 -39.94 34.29
N LYS A 685 -4.14 -38.66 34.54
CA LYS A 685 -4.01 -37.98 35.82
C LYS A 685 -5.38 -37.52 36.25
#